data_AF-A0AAD9E5F9-F1
#
_entry.id   AF-A0AAD9E5F9-F1
#
_cell.length_a   1.000
_cell.length_b   1.000
_cell.length_c   1.000
_cell.angle_alpha   90.00
_cell.angle_beta   90.00
_cell.angle_gamma   90.00
#
_symmetry.space_group_name_H-M   'P 1'
#
loop_
_entity.id
_entity.type
_entity.pdbx_description
1 polymer ?
#
loop_
_entity_poly.entity_id
_entity_poly.type
_entity_poly.pdbx_seq_one_letter_code
_entity_poly.pdbx_strand_id
1 'polypeptide(L)'
;MQAKKRYLISLLTGAFLVLLFYFGGVPGPATGRSRYDRIRNGYRSDQPWPHFSDRLQSFNPWDQTDTEEYNIHISPKQKRDVNTSVYKGKRCRMDSCFEFSLCKRNGFKVYVYPQQKGEKISESYQNILSTIEGSRFYTSDPSQACLFVLSLDTLDRDQLSPQYVHNLKTKVQNLPLWNNGRNHLIFNLYSGTWPDYTEDLGFDIGQAMLAKASISTENFRPNFDVSIPLFSKEHPRTGGERGYLKYNTIPPFRKYMLVFKGKRYLTGIGSDTRNALYHVHNAEDVVLLTTCKHGKDWQKHKDARCDKDNAEYDKQKWGWRLIEVGKLGCAMGRRLAPPQMQCSHLGAAGTTITPSPMKQGNVNGSRGIFMIPWEVARVTVAKLPPKPSTENVPFKAFNSKTPISVEAMSQTAPENCGTEHIDAMEPVLPPGHPKPQPCLCLLHSVSKIGIERPIRLISSQPCNVGRYDYREMLHNSTFCLVPRGRRLGSFRFLEALQAACVPVMLSNGWELPFSEVIDWNTGAVIGDERLLLQIPSTVRSIHQDKILALRLQTQFLWKAYFSSVEKIVLTTVEIIQDRVLQHTARSNLMWNSHPGGLFTLPQYSTYLGDFPFYYAGLGIKAHPRFTAVIHAVTPLVSQSQPILKLLMAVAKSPYCSQIIVLWNCDKPLPAKHRWPVTSVPVIVIEGENKVMSSRFLLYESITNDAVLSLDEDTVLSTTEVDFAFTVWQSFPERIVGYPARSHFWDSNKERWGYTSKWTNDYSMVLTGAAIYHRYYHYLYTHFLPSSLKNMVDQLANCEDILMNFLVSAVTKLPPIKVTQKKQYKETMMGQSSRASRWADPDHFAQRQTCMNKFASWFGAMPLVHSQMRLDPVLFKDQVSILRKKYREIERL
;
A
#
# COMPACT_ATOMS: atom_id res chain seq x y z
N MET A 1 69.13 -33.72 -47.86
CA MET A 1 68.10 -32.75 -48.26
C MET A 1 66.90 -32.78 -47.31
N GLN A 2 66.90 -32.04 -46.19
CA GLN A 2 65.79 -32.07 -45.21
C GLN A 2 65.22 -30.70 -44.80
N ALA A 3 65.86 -29.57 -45.15
CA ALA A 3 65.38 -28.23 -44.79
C ALA A 3 64.08 -27.83 -45.54
N LYS A 4 64.03 -27.98 -46.87
CA LYS A 4 62.89 -27.51 -47.70
C LYS A 4 61.54 -28.17 -47.37
N LYS A 5 61.53 -29.38 -46.77
CA LYS A 5 60.29 -30.09 -46.42
C LYS A 5 59.63 -29.59 -45.12
N ARG A 6 60.35 -28.84 -44.27
CA ARG A 6 59.78 -28.26 -43.02
C ARG A 6 59.04 -26.94 -43.28
N TYR A 7 59.61 -26.04 -44.07
CA TYR A 7 58.99 -24.75 -44.39
C TYR A 7 57.64 -24.86 -45.12
N LEU A 8 57.48 -25.86 -46.01
CA LEU A 8 56.21 -26.09 -46.72
C LEU A 8 55.07 -26.46 -45.75
N ILE A 9 55.37 -27.23 -44.70
CA ILE A 9 54.40 -27.60 -43.66
C ILE A 9 54.03 -26.37 -42.81
N SER A 10 55.02 -25.56 -42.41
CA SER A 10 54.78 -24.32 -41.65
C SER A 10 53.96 -23.27 -42.43
N LEU A 11 54.11 -23.19 -43.75
CA LEU A 11 53.30 -22.31 -44.60
C LEU A 11 51.85 -22.80 -44.70
N LEU A 12 51.63 -24.10 -44.87
CA LEU A 12 50.30 -24.69 -44.92
C LEU A 12 49.54 -24.58 -43.60
N THR A 13 50.20 -24.80 -42.45
CA THR A 13 49.56 -24.61 -41.14
C THR A 13 49.28 -23.14 -40.83
N GLY A 14 50.17 -22.22 -41.24
CA GLY A 14 49.95 -20.77 -41.12
C GLY A 14 48.71 -20.30 -41.88
N ALA A 15 48.56 -20.72 -43.14
CA ALA A 15 47.39 -20.36 -43.96
C ALA A 15 46.07 -20.90 -43.37
N PHE A 16 46.08 -22.13 -42.85
CA PHE A 16 44.89 -22.74 -42.25
C PHE A 16 44.45 -22.05 -40.95
N LEU A 17 45.39 -21.58 -40.13
CA LEU A 17 45.10 -20.81 -38.91
C LEU A 17 44.46 -19.45 -39.21
N VAL A 18 44.91 -18.74 -40.25
CA VAL A 18 44.32 -17.44 -40.64
C VAL A 18 42.87 -17.62 -41.13
N LEU A 19 42.58 -18.68 -41.89
CA LEU A 19 41.22 -19.01 -42.32
C LEU A 19 40.28 -19.35 -41.15
N LEU A 20 40.77 -20.08 -40.15
CA LEU A 20 39.99 -20.36 -38.93
C LEU A 20 39.64 -19.09 -38.15
N PHE A 21 40.57 -18.13 -38.02
CA PHE A 21 40.30 -16.86 -37.35
C PHE A 21 39.33 -15.94 -38.11
N TYR A 22 39.22 -16.05 -39.43
CA TYR A 22 38.33 -15.20 -40.24
C TYR A 22 36.86 -15.65 -40.27
N PHE A 23 36.57 -16.92 -39.96
CA PHE A 23 35.21 -17.49 -40.06
C PHE A 23 34.72 -18.24 -38.81
N GLY A 24 35.59 -18.52 -37.82
CA GLY A 24 35.27 -19.35 -36.64
C GLY A 24 35.00 -18.59 -35.35
N GLY A 25 33.86 -17.89 -35.25
CA GLY A 25 33.43 -17.24 -33.99
C GLY A 25 32.98 -18.26 -32.91
N VAL A 26 33.73 -18.39 -31.82
CA VAL A 26 33.49 -19.37 -30.73
C VAL A 26 33.67 -18.68 -29.35
N PRO A 27 32.82 -18.97 -28.33
CA PRO A 27 32.83 -18.27 -27.05
C PRO A 27 33.93 -18.74 -26.08
N GLY A 28 34.29 -17.90 -25.11
CA GLY A 28 35.34 -18.18 -24.11
C GLY A 28 34.88 -18.00 -22.64
N PRO A 29 35.12 -19.00 -21.77
CA PRO A 29 35.15 -18.83 -20.32
C PRO A 29 36.56 -18.44 -19.81
N ALA A 30 36.67 -18.08 -18.52
CA ALA A 30 37.86 -17.41 -17.96
C ALA A 30 38.90 -18.36 -17.29
N THR A 31 40.13 -17.88 -17.03
CA THR A 31 40.77 -17.80 -15.69
C THR A 31 42.24 -17.33 -15.69
N GLY A 32 42.65 -16.57 -14.64
CA GLY A 32 43.82 -16.97 -13.82
C GLY A 32 45.16 -16.20 -13.84
N ARG A 33 45.35 -15.29 -12.84
CA ARG A 33 46.65 -14.94 -12.15
C ARG A 33 47.74 -14.23 -13.02
N SER A 34 48.77 -13.57 -12.48
CA SER A 34 49.18 -13.33 -11.09
C SER A 34 49.92 -11.99 -10.86
N ARG A 35 49.61 -11.34 -9.73
CA ARG A 35 50.52 -10.67 -8.77
C ARG A 35 51.82 -10.00 -9.30
N TYR A 36 51.86 -8.68 -9.14
CA TYR A 36 52.81 -8.11 -8.18
C TYR A 36 52.08 -7.59 -6.93
N ASP A 37 52.77 -6.98 -5.96
CA ASP A 37 52.33 -6.93 -4.55
C ASP A 37 52.79 -5.64 -3.82
N ARG A 38 52.07 -5.27 -2.75
CA ARG A 38 52.39 -4.29 -1.66
C ARG A 38 52.25 -2.78 -1.98
N ILE A 39 51.60 -1.96 -1.13
CA ILE A 39 51.35 -2.07 0.33
C ILE A 39 50.09 -1.21 0.72
N ARG A 40 49.36 -1.32 1.85
CA ARG A 40 49.63 -1.92 3.19
C ARG A 40 48.40 -2.58 3.87
N ASN A 41 47.65 -1.83 4.69
CA ASN A 41 46.56 -2.27 5.60
C ASN A 41 45.28 -1.42 5.34
N GLY A 42 44.06 -1.84 5.69
CA GLY A 42 43.62 -3.09 6.33
C GLY A 42 42.08 -3.12 6.56
N TYR A 43 41.61 -4.13 7.30
CA TYR A 43 40.20 -4.55 7.48
C TYR A 43 39.49 -5.15 6.25
N ARG A 44 38.74 -6.23 6.50
CA ARG A 44 38.02 -7.04 5.49
C ARG A 44 36.98 -7.94 6.18
N SER A 45 35.71 -7.82 5.82
CA SER A 45 34.67 -8.76 6.25
C SER A 45 33.48 -8.75 5.27
N ASP A 46 33.63 -9.44 4.15
CA ASP A 46 32.52 -9.79 3.25
C ASP A 46 32.82 -11.13 2.56
N GLN A 47 31.91 -12.08 2.75
CA GLN A 47 31.78 -13.30 1.94
C GLN A 47 30.29 -13.52 1.66
N PRO A 48 29.88 -13.81 0.41
CA PRO A 48 28.52 -14.22 0.13
C PRO A 48 28.16 -15.52 0.87
N TRP A 49 26.97 -15.56 1.45
CA TRP A 49 26.39 -16.78 2.00
C TRP A 49 26.11 -17.81 0.88
N PRO A 50 26.18 -19.12 1.15
CA PRO A 50 26.05 -20.15 0.12
C PRO A 50 24.66 -20.15 -0.54
N HIS A 51 24.66 -20.26 -1.88
CA HIS A 51 23.45 -20.54 -2.66
C HIS A 51 22.98 -21.97 -2.43
N PHE A 52 21.93 -22.16 -1.63
CA PHE A 52 21.20 -23.43 -1.55
C PHE A 52 20.23 -23.55 -2.73
N SER A 53 20.76 -23.76 -3.93
CA SER A 53 19.96 -23.91 -5.16
C SER A 53 20.49 -24.98 -6.13
N ASP A 54 21.16 -26.01 -5.61
CA ASP A 54 21.49 -27.22 -6.39
C ASP A 54 20.29 -28.15 -6.50
N ARG A 55 20.02 -28.63 -7.72
CA ARG A 55 19.00 -29.66 -7.99
C ARG A 55 19.49 -31.04 -7.56
N LEU A 56 19.42 -31.33 -6.26
CA LEU A 56 19.40 -32.71 -5.80
C LEU A 56 18.15 -33.42 -6.33
N GLN A 57 18.30 -34.61 -6.89
CA GLN A 57 17.16 -35.42 -7.34
C GLN A 57 16.27 -35.77 -6.16
N SER A 58 14.95 -35.62 -6.31
CA SER A 58 13.99 -36.09 -5.31
C SER A 58 14.09 -37.61 -5.20
N PHE A 59 14.37 -38.12 -4.01
CA PHE A 59 14.49 -39.55 -3.75
C PHE A 59 13.08 -40.14 -3.67
N ASN A 60 12.72 -41.01 -4.61
CA ASN A 60 11.35 -41.49 -4.78
C ASN A 60 10.99 -42.52 -3.69
N PRO A 61 10.07 -42.25 -2.75
CA PRO A 61 9.70 -43.21 -1.71
C PRO A 61 8.74 -44.24 -2.30
N TRP A 62 9.22 -45.46 -2.51
CA TRP A 62 8.37 -46.60 -2.84
C TRP A 62 7.70 -47.11 -1.57
N ASP A 63 6.47 -46.65 -1.33
CA ASP A 63 5.32 -47.55 -1.17
C ASP A 63 4.00 -46.76 -1.22
N GLN A 64 3.12 -47.13 -2.16
CA GLN A 64 1.76 -46.60 -2.33
C GLN A 64 0.78 -47.74 -2.69
N THR A 65 0.89 -48.89 -2.02
CA THR A 65 -0.01 -50.04 -2.23
C THR A 65 -1.36 -49.89 -1.55
N ASP A 66 -1.45 -49.11 -0.46
CA ASP A 66 -2.61 -49.15 0.47
C ASP A 66 -3.53 -47.91 0.36
N THR A 67 -3.71 -47.33 -0.83
CA THR A 67 -4.57 -46.14 -1.04
C THR A 67 -5.66 -46.28 -2.11
N GLU A 68 -5.95 -47.50 -2.58
CA GLU A 68 -7.05 -47.73 -3.53
C GLU A 68 -8.45 -47.57 -2.91
N GLU A 69 -8.63 -47.95 -1.64
CA GLU A 69 -9.97 -48.26 -1.08
C GLU A 69 -10.86 -47.04 -0.74
N TYR A 70 -10.29 -45.84 -0.56
CA TYR A 70 -11.04 -44.65 -0.13
C TYR A 70 -11.41 -43.64 -1.23
N ASN A 71 -11.18 -43.98 -2.51
CA ASN A 71 -11.48 -43.13 -3.67
C ASN A 71 -12.98 -43.08 -4.08
N ILE A 72 -13.90 -42.97 -3.11
CA ILE A 72 -15.35 -42.94 -3.37
C ILE A 72 -15.77 -41.55 -3.89
N HIS A 73 -16.64 -41.52 -4.92
CA HIS A 73 -17.30 -40.37 -5.58
C HIS A 73 -16.72 -39.80 -6.90
N ILE A 74 -15.67 -40.36 -7.51
CA ILE A 74 -15.33 -40.06 -8.92
C ILE A 74 -15.37 -41.34 -9.76
N SER A 75 -16.13 -41.33 -10.87
CA SER A 75 -16.21 -42.52 -11.73
C SER A 75 -14.86 -42.84 -12.39
N PRO A 76 -14.50 -44.13 -12.60
CA PRO A 76 -13.23 -44.50 -13.24
C PRO A 76 -13.03 -43.88 -14.63
N LYS A 77 -14.12 -43.68 -15.38
CA LYS A 77 -14.10 -42.95 -16.67
C LYS A 77 -13.70 -41.49 -16.49
N GLN A 78 -14.30 -40.79 -15.53
CA GLN A 78 -13.98 -39.39 -15.22
C GLN A 78 -12.55 -39.21 -14.68
N LYS A 79 -12.05 -40.16 -13.87
CA LYS A 79 -10.65 -40.18 -13.40
C LYS A 79 -9.67 -40.39 -14.57
N ARG A 80 -10.01 -41.22 -15.57
CA ARG A 80 -9.23 -41.38 -16.81
C ARG A 80 -9.29 -40.15 -17.73
N ASP A 81 -10.47 -39.54 -17.93
CA ASP A 81 -10.63 -38.29 -18.69
C ASP A 81 -9.72 -37.18 -18.14
N VAL A 82 -9.81 -36.93 -16.82
CA VAL A 82 -9.02 -35.88 -16.13
C VAL A 82 -7.53 -36.16 -16.23
N ASN A 83 -7.07 -37.39 -15.95
CA ASN A 83 -5.65 -37.73 -16.11
C ASN A 83 -5.16 -37.48 -17.56
N THR A 84 -5.96 -37.86 -18.55
CA THR A 84 -5.61 -37.68 -19.97
C THR A 84 -5.54 -36.21 -20.37
N SER A 85 -6.40 -35.35 -19.81
CA SER A 85 -6.36 -33.92 -20.08
C SER A 85 -5.27 -33.20 -19.28
N VAL A 86 -4.96 -33.63 -18.05
CA VAL A 86 -3.80 -33.16 -17.27
C VAL A 86 -2.48 -33.41 -18.03
N TYR A 87 -2.32 -34.57 -18.68
CA TYR A 87 -1.15 -34.83 -19.54
C TYR A 87 -1.05 -33.91 -20.77
N LYS A 88 -2.18 -33.43 -21.31
CA LYS A 88 -2.18 -32.38 -22.36
C LYS A 88 -1.87 -31.00 -21.76
N GLY A 89 -2.55 -30.66 -20.66
CA GLY A 89 -2.42 -29.38 -19.96
C GLY A 89 -1.00 -29.11 -19.46
N LYS A 90 -0.30 -30.11 -18.92
CA LYS A 90 1.12 -30.01 -18.47
C LYS A 90 2.13 -29.68 -19.59
N ARG A 91 1.73 -29.74 -20.87
CA ARG A 91 2.57 -29.32 -22.01
C ARG A 91 2.27 -27.90 -22.51
N CYS A 92 1.29 -27.21 -21.92
CA CYS A 92 0.96 -25.84 -22.32
C CYS A 92 2.07 -24.84 -21.97
N ARG A 93 2.31 -23.95 -22.93
CA ARG A 93 3.18 -22.78 -22.87
C ARG A 93 2.50 -21.65 -23.62
N MET A 94 3.03 -20.42 -23.52
CA MET A 94 2.51 -19.28 -24.29
C MET A 94 2.58 -19.55 -25.80
N ASP A 95 3.65 -20.18 -26.30
CA ASP A 95 3.80 -20.56 -27.71
C ASP A 95 2.80 -21.64 -28.19
N SER A 96 2.34 -22.53 -27.31
CA SER A 96 1.57 -23.72 -27.70
C SER A 96 0.07 -23.65 -27.37
N CYS A 97 -0.30 -22.99 -26.26
CA CYS A 97 -1.69 -22.94 -25.76
C CYS A 97 -2.29 -21.52 -25.73
N PHE A 98 -1.50 -20.47 -26.02
CA PHE A 98 -1.99 -19.11 -26.18
C PHE A 98 -1.89 -18.68 -27.65
N GLU A 99 -2.79 -17.81 -28.09
CA GLU A 99 -2.87 -17.27 -29.44
C GLU A 99 -2.67 -15.75 -29.41
N PHE A 100 -1.50 -15.32 -29.88
CA PHE A 100 -1.09 -13.91 -29.90
C PHE A 100 -1.74 -13.08 -31.02
N SER A 101 -2.40 -13.72 -32.00
CA SER A 101 -2.97 -13.05 -33.19
C SER A 101 -4.02 -12.00 -32.80
N LEU A 102 -4.95 -12.39 -31.92
CA LEU A 102 -6.03 -11.56 -31.37
C LEU A 102 -5.46 -10.30 -30.69
N CYS A 103 -4.44 -10.51 -29.87
CA CYS A 103 -3.76 -9.47 -29.09
C CYS A 103 -2.96 -8.47 -29.95
N LYS A 104 -2.43 -8.93 -31.11
CA LYS A 104 -1.77 -8.05 -32.08
C LYS A 104 -2.75 -7.20 -32.87
N ARG A 105 -4.00 -7.66 -33.08
CA ARG A 105 -5.01 -6.95 -33.88
C ARG A 105 -5.64 -5.78 -33.14
N ASN A 106 -6.09 -6.02 -31.90
CA ASN A 106 -6.92 -5.08 -31.14
C ASN A 106 -6.24 -4.59 -29.84
N GLY A 107 -4.97 -4.94 -29.65
CA GLY A 107 -4.25 -4.72 -28.39
C GLY A 107 -4.60 -5.74 -27.30
N PHE A 108 -4.01 -5.56 -26.12
CA PHE A 108 -4.25 -6.45 -24.98
C PHE A 108 -5.56 -6.07 -24.26
N LYS A 109 -6.64 -6.79 -24.58
CA LYS A 109 -7.99 -6.59 -24.02
C LYS A 109 -8.56 -7.87 -23.41
N VAL A 110 -9.36 -7.73 -22.36
CA VAL A 110 -9.94 -8.83 -21.58
C VAL A 110 -11.47 -8.76 -21.67
N TYR A 111 -12.09 -9.86 -22.10
CA TYR A 111 -13.54 -10.04 -22.09
C TYR A 111 -13.96 -10.90 -20.89
N VAL A 112 -15.00 -10.47 -20.20
CA VAL A 112 -15.68 -11.25 -19.15
C VAL A 112 -16.98 -11.77 -19.75
N TYR A 113 -17.23 -13.08 -19.65
CA TYR A 113 -18.50 -13.66 -20.09
C TYR A 113 -19.69 -13.06 -19.32
N PRO A 114 -20.88 -12.91 -19.92
CA PRO A 114 -22.07 -12.50 -19.18
C PRO A 114 -22.46 -13.54 -18.13
N GLN A 115 -22.98 -13.10 -16.98
CA GLN A 115 -23.53 -13.97 -15.94
C GLN A 115 -24.83 -14.63 -16.43
N GLN A 116 -24.98 -15.95 -16.24
CA GLN A 116 -26.20 -16.66 -16.64
C GLN A 116 -27.31 -16.46 -15.60
N LYS A 117 -28.57 -16.37 -16.06
CA LYS A 117 -29.74 -16.15 -15.19
C LYS A 117 -29.89 -17.30 -14.19
N GLY A 118 -29.94 -16.96 -12.90
CA GLY A 118 -30.12 -17.90 -11.79
C GLY A 118 -28.82 -18.41 -11.17
N GLU A 119 -27.65 -18.13 -11.74
CA GLU A 119 -26.38 -18.53 -11.16
C GLU A 119 -25.92 -17.58 -10.04
N LYS A 120 -25.71 -18.14 -8.85
CA LYS A 120 -25.10 -17.43 -7.71
C LYS A 120 -23.59 -17.57 -7.77
N ILE A 121 -22.89 -16.44 -7.70
CA ILE A 121 -21.42 -16.37 -7.59
C ILE A 121 -21.04 -15.81 -6.21
N SER A 122 -19.84 -16.13 -5.73
CA SER A 122 -19.35 -15.60 -4.46
C SER A 122 -19.00 -14.11 -4.56
N GLU A 123 -19.11 -13.39 -3.43
CA GLU A 123 -18.64 -12.00 -3.32
C GLU A 123 -17.15 -11.87 -3.70
N SER A 124 -16.33 -12.85 -3.34
CA SER A 124 -14.91 -12.91 -3.73
C SER A 124 -14.73 -13.03 -5.24
N TYR A 125 -15.58 -13.76 -5.96
CA TYR A 125 -15.51 -13.85 -7.42
C TYR A 125 -16.08 -12.60 -8.10
N GLN A 126 -17.20 -12.06 -7.61
CA GLN A 126 -17.73 -10.77 -8.06
C GLN A 126 -16.69 -9.65 -7.93
N ASN A 127 -15.92 -9.63 -6.84
CA ASN A 127 -14.83 -8.68 -6.62
C ASN A 127 -13.68 -8.83 -7.62
N ILE A 128 -13.42 -10.05 -8.13
CA ILE A 128 -12.46 -10.28 -9.22
C ILE A 128 -13.04 -9.78 -10.56
N LEU A 129 -14.25 -10.23 -10.93
CA LEU A 129 -14.87 -9.84 -12.19
C LEU A 129 -15.00 -8.32 -12.32
N SER A 130 -15.53 -7.66 -11.29
CA SER A 130 -15.71 -6.20 -11.31
C SER A 130 -14.43 -5.39 -11.11
N THR A 131 -13.31 -6.02 -10.73
CA THR A 131 -11.99 -5.40 -10.93
C THR A 131 -11.63 -5.37 -12.41
N ILE A 132 -11.84 -6.49 -13.13
CA ILE A 132 -11.52 -6.60 -14.55
C ILE A 132 -12.41 -5.65 -15.36
N GLU A 133 -13.73 -5.67 -15.15
CA GLU A 133 -14.72 -4.78 -15.78
C GLU A 133 -14.39 -3.28 -15.55
N GLY A 134 -13.90 -2.93 -14.35
CA GLY A 134 -13.50 -1.56 -14.00
C GLY A 134 -12.12 -1.12 -14.53
N SER A 135 -11.37 -2.02 -15.18
CA SER A 135 -9.98 -1.77 -15.59
C SER A 135 -9.87 -1.27 -17.04
N ARG A 136 -8.73 -0.64 -17.37
CA ARG A 136 -8.39 -0.23 -18.76
C ARG A 136 -8.36 -1.40 -19.76
N PHE A 137 -8.25 -2.63 -19.26
CA PHE A 137 -8.20 -3.85 -20.07
C PHE A 137 -9.56 -4.32 -20.57
N TYR A 138 -10.66 -3.92 -19.94
CA TYR A 138 -11.99 -4.44 -20.29
C TYR A 138 -12.38 -4.14 -21.75
N THR A 139 -13.14 -5.07 -22.33
CA THR A 139 -13.98 -4.89 -23.51
C THR A 139 -15.30 -5.63 -23.32
N SER A 140 -16.41 -4.99 -23.69
CA SER A 140 -17.73 -5.63 -23.80
C SER A 140 -17.94 -6.35 -25.13
N ASP A 141 -17.09 -6.07 -26.13
CA ASP A 141 -17.08 -6.79 -27.42
C ASP A 141 -16.02 -7.92 -27.37
N PRO A 142 -16.42 -9.20 -27.50
CA PRO A 142 -15.48 -10.31 -27.56
C PRO A 142 -14.62 -10.34 -28.84
N SER A 143 -15.03 -9.66 -29.92
CA SER A 143 -14.23 -9.54 -31.15
C SER A 143 -12.93 -8.76 -30.93
N GLN A 144 -12.93 -7.86 -29.94
CA GLN A 144 -11.77 -7.07 -29.53
C GLN A 144 -10.87 -7.78 -28.51
N ALA A 145 -11.26 -8.95 -28.01
CA ALA A 145 -10.62 -9.58 -26.86
C ALA A 145 -9.39 -10.43 -27.22
N CYS A 146 -8.36 -10.29 -26.40
CA CYS A 146 -7.13 -11.08 -26.40
C CYS A 146 -7.20 -12.21 -25.35
N LEU A 147 -7.90 -11.98 -24.24
CA LEU A 147 -8.03 -12.89 -23.10
C LEU A 147 -9.50 -13.00 -22.65
N PHE A 148 -9.92 -14.19 -22.22
CA PHE A 148 -11.30 -14.49 -21.83
C PHE A 148 -11.39 -14.97 -20.37
N VAL A 149 -12.35 -14.45 -19.60
CA VAL A 149 -12.55 -14.78 -18.18
C VAL A 149 -13.99 -15.22 -17.93
N LEU A 150 -14.16 -16.39 -17.31
CA LEU A 150 -15.45 -17.04 -17.06
C LEU A 150 -16.34 -16.24 -16.10
N SER A 151 -17.65 -16.18 -16.33
CA SER A 151 -18.63 -15.73 -15.33
C SER A 151 -18.96 -16.80 -14.28
N LEU A 152 -18.54 -18.04 -14.51
CA LEU A 152 -18.75 -19.19 -13.63
C LEU A 152 -17.75 -19.15 -12.46
N ASP A 153 -18.25 -19.22 -11.22
CA ASP A 153 -17.37 -19.21 -10.04
C ASP A 153 -16.51 -20.49 -9.97
N THR A 154 -15.19 -20.27 -10.01
CA THR A 154 -14.16 -21.32 -9.95
C THR A 154 -13.26 -21.21 -8.72
N LEU A 155 -13.53 -20.27 -7.80
CA LEU A 155 -12.65 -20.01 -6.66
C LEU A 155 -12.63 -21.16 -5.66
N ASP A 156 -13.78 -21.79 -5.44
CA ASP A 156 -13.92 -22.88 -4.47
C ASP A 156 -14.40 -24.17 -5.15
N ARG A 157 -13.52 -25.17 -5.13
CA ARG A 157 -13.73 -26.51 -5.70
C ARG A 157 -13.75 -27.60 -4.61
N ASP A 158 -13.81 -27.22 -3.32
CA ASP A 158 -14.13 -28.14 -2.22
C ASP A 158 -15.61 -28.56 -2.33
N GLN A 159 -15.89 -29.85 -2.45
CA GLN A 159 -17.25 -30.35 -2.71
C GLN A 159 -18.21 -30.14 -1.53
N LEU A 160 -17.69 -29.86 -0.33
CA LEU A 160 -18.49 -29.54 0.86
C LEU A 160 -18.76 -28.03 0.99
N SER A 161 -18.26 -27.20 0.07
CA SER A 161 -18.47 -25.76 0.10
C SER A 161 -19.86 -25.36 -0.40
N PRO A 162 -20.58 -24.45 0.29
CA PRO A 162 -21.83 -23.88 -0.23
C PRO A 162 -21.62 -22.96 -1.46
N GLN A 163 -20.38 -22.79 -1.91
CA GLN A 163 -20.01 -22.05 -3.13
C GLN A 163 -19.58 -22.99 -4.28
N TYR A 164 -19.65 -24.31 -4.08
CA TYR A 164 -19.27 -25.29 -5.10
C TYR A 164 -20.23 -25.28 -6.30
N VAL A 165 -19.74 -24.89 -7.48
CA VAL A 165 -20.53 -24.95 -8.71
C VAL A 165 -20.59 -26.39 -9.25
N HIS A 166 -21.78 -26.99 -9.17
CA HIS A 166 -22.09 -28.29 -9.77
C HIS A 166 -22.18 -28.24 -11.31
N ASN A 167 -21.94 -29.38 -11.95
CA ASN A 167 -21.99 -29.59 -13.40
C ASN A 167 -21.11 -28.62 -14.24
N LEU A 168 -20.05 -28.08 -13.61
CA LEU A 168 -19.18 -27.06 -14.20
C LEU A 168 -18.55 -27.48 -15.54
N LYS A 169 -18.16 -28.76 -15.71
CA LYS A 169 -17.65 -29.29 -17.00
C LYS A 169 -18.62 -29.00 -18.15
N THR A 170 -19.90 -29.34 -17.98
CA THR A 170 -20.95 -29.10 -18.97
C THR A 170 -21.21 -27.60 -19.19
N LYS A 171 -21.22 -26.80 -18.11
CA LYS A 171 -21.44 -25.34 -18.22
C LYS A 171 -20.33 -24.66 -19.02
N VAL A 172 -19.07 -25.00 -18.75
CA VAL A 172 -17.89 -24.48 -19.47
C VAL A 172 -17.89 -24.95 -20.92
N GLN A 173 -18.20 -26.22 -21.19
CA GLN A 173 -18.29 -26.76 -22.56
C GLN A 173 -19.43 -26.14 -23.38
N ASN A 174 -20.47 -25.61 -22.73
CA ASN A 174 -21.57 -24.90 -23.38
C ASN A 174 -21.28 -23.40 -23.64
N LEU A 175 -20.12 -22.87 -23.26
CA LEU A 175 -19.75 -21.47 -23.54
C LEU A 175 -19.28 -21.32 -25.01
N PRO A 176 -19.90 -20.43 -25.80
CA PRO A 176 -19.73 -20.42 -27.26
C PRO A 176 -18.32 -20.06 -27.74
N LEU A 177 -17.51 -19.41 -26.90
CA LEU A 177 -16.15 -18.99 -27.22
C LEU A 177 -15.07 -19.83 -26.51
N TRP A 178 -15.44 -20.89 -25.78
CA TRP A 178 -14.51 -21.63 -24.89
C TRP A 178 -13.23 -22.12 -25.57
N ASN A 179 -13.28 -22.48 -26.86
CA ASN A 179 -12.13 -22.86 -27.69
C ASN A 179 -11.15 -23.82 -26.99
N ASN A 180 -11.70 -24.84 -26.30
CA ASN A 180 -10.94 -25.80 -25.49
C ASN A 180 -9.98 -25.14 -24.47
N GLY A 181 -10.35 -23.99 -23.91
CA GLY A 181 -9.58 -23.20 -22.96
C GLY A 181 -8.53 -22.27 -23.58
N ARG A 182 -8.32 -22.25 -24.91
CA ARG A 182 -7.35 -21.35 -25.55
C ARG A 182 -7.67 -19.88 -25.21
N ASN A 183 -6.65 -19.13 -24.81
CA ASN A 183 -6.77 -17.73 -24.34
C ASN A 183 -7.73 -17.51 -23.15
N HIS A 184 -8.11 -18.55 -22.41
CA HIS A 184 -8.91 -18.40 -21.19
C HIS A 184 -8.03 -18.32 -19.93
N LEU A 185 -8.49 -17.54 -18.96
CA LEU A 185 -7.92 -17.47 -17.61
C LEU A 185 -8.96 -17.93 -16.59
N ILE A 186 -8.57 -18.87 -15.73
CA ILE A 186 -9.38 -19.39 -14.62
C ILE A 186 -8.75 -18.93 -13.29
N PHE A 187 -9.55 -18.41 -12.37
CA PHE A 187 -9.09 -18.11 -11.00
C PHE A 187 -9.49 -19.25 -10.04
N ASN A 188 -8.56 -19.68 -9.17
CA ASN A 188 -8.85 -20.68 -8.13
C ASN A 188 -8.12 -20.37 -6.80
N LEU A 189 -8.84 -20.44 -5.68
CA LEU A 189 -8.28 -20.23 -4.33
C LEU A 189 -8.28 -21.53 -3.50
N TYR A 190 -9.27 -22.38 -3.70
CA TYR A 190 -9.48 -23.62 -2.95
C TYR A 190 -9.75 -24.79 -3.90
N SER A 191 -8.97 -25.86 -3.76
CA SER A 191 -9.19 -27.14 -4.47
C SER A 191 -9.04 -28.32 -3.51
N GLY A 192 -9.63 -29.46 -3.86
CA GLY A 192 -9.70 -30.63 -2.99
C GLY A 192 -10.58 -30.42 -1.76
N THR A 193 -11.01 -31.54 -1.18
CA THR A 193 -11.96 -31.63 -0.06
C THR A 193 -11.22 -32.18 1.16
N TRP A 194 -11.77 -32.10 2.38
CA TRP A 194 -11.18 -32.88 3.50
C TRP A 194 -11.51 -34.39 3.33
N PRO A 195 -10.55 -35.32 3.55
CA PRO A 195 -9.15 -35.11 3.93
C PRO A 195 -8.21 -34.78 2.76
N ASP A 196 -8.55 -35.23 1.55
CA ASP A 196 -7.67 -35.20 0.38
C ASP A 196 -7.70 -33.86 -0.37
N TYR A 197 -6.80 -32.97 0.03
CA TYR A 197 -6.62 -31.64 -0.57
C TYR A 197 -5.88 -31.69 -1.91
N THR A 198 -6.49 -32.35 -2.89
CA THR A 198 -6.00 -32.46 -4.27
C THR A 198 -5.89 -31.10 -4.97
N GLU A 199 -4.99 -31.02 -5.96
CA GLU A 199 -4.81 -29.82 -6.78
C GLU A 199 -5.78 -29.74 -7.98
N ASP A 200 -6.49 -30.84 -8.27
CA ASP A 200 -7.53 -30.92 -9.31
C ASP A 200 -8.72 -29.99 -9.01
N LEU A 201 -9.31 -29.43 -10.05
CA LEU A 201 -10.53 -28.61 -10.00
C LEU A 201 -11.81 -29.44 -10.21
N GLY A 202 -11.69 -30.72 -10.56
CA GLY A 202 -12.80 -31.64 -10.82
C GLY A 202 -13.46 -31.46 -12.19
N PHE A 203 -12.80 -30.73 -13.11
CA PHE A 203 -13.23 -30.55 -14.49
C PHE A 203 -12.02 -30.31 -15.41
N ASP A 204 -12.22 -30.54 -16.70
CA ASP A 204 -11.16 -30.32 -17.70
C ASP A 204 -11.02 -28.83 -18.06
N ILE A 205 -9.83 -28.28 -17.81
CA ILE A 205 -9.47 -26.89 -18.16
C ILE A 205 -8.92 -26.75 -19.58
N GLY A 206 -8.64 -27.86 -20.27
CA GLY A 206 -8.06 -27.88 -21.61
C GLY A 206 -6.74 -27.10 -21.69
N GLN A 207 -6.75 -26.03 -22.49
CA GLN A 207 -5.61 -25.15 -22.75
C GLN A 207 -5.62 -23.85 -21.94
N ALA A 208 -6.52 -23.68 -20.97
CA ALA A 208 -6.62 -22.46 -20.17
C ALA A 208 -5.40 -22.23 -19.28
N MET A 209 -5.04 -20.95 -19.09
CA MET A 209 -4.11 -20.49 -18.05
C MET A 209 -4.82 -20.48 -16.69
N LEU A 210 -4.08 -20.78 -15.63
CA LEU A 210 -4.62 -20.91 -14.28
C LEU A 210 -3.96 -19.89 -13.34
N ALA A 211 -4.76 -18.94 -12.84
CA ALA A 211 -4.41 -18.05 -11.73
C ALA A 211 -4.81 -18.73 -10.41
N LYS A 212 -3.88 -19.48 -9.79
CA LYS A 212 -4.19 -20.35 -8.64
C LYS A 212 -3.36 -20.06 -7.41
N ALA A 213 -4.03 -20.04 -6.25
CA ALA A 213 -3.38 -20.02 -4.95
C ALA A 213 -2.97 -21.43 -4.49
N SER A 214 -1.88 -21.50 -3.72
CA SER A 214 -1.37 -22.75 -3.13
C SER A 214 -0.94 -23.82 -4.14
N ILE A 215 -0.50 -23.44 -5.35
CA ILE A 215 -0.11 -24.39 -6.40
C ILE A 215 1.29 -24.97 -6.16
N SER A 216 1.44 -26.28 -6.36
CA SER A 216 2.72 -27.00 -6.34
C SER A 216 3.57 -26.66 -7.56
N THR A 217 4.87 -26.48 -7.32
CA THR A 217 5.93 -26.42 -8.35
C THR A 217 5.96 -27.63 -9.29
N GLU A 218 5.34 -28.76 -8.93
CA GLU A 218 5.22 -29.97 -9.76
C GLU A 218 4.08 -29.91 -10.79
N ASN A 219 3.10 -29.01 -10.59
CA ASN A 219 1.90 -28.87 -11.40
C ASN A 219 1.75 -27.47 -12.01
N PHE A 220 2.38 -26.45 -11.43
CA PHE A 220 2.53 -25.12 -12.01
C PHE A 220 3.23 -25.19 -13.38
N ARG A 221 2.72 -24.45 -14.37
CA ARG A 221 3.32 -24.35 -15.70
C ARG A 221 4.08 -23.01 -15.80
N PRO A 222 5.42 -22.99 -15.71
CA PRO A 222 6.18 -21.74 -15.64
C PRO A 222 5.95 -20.86 -16.86
N ASN A 223 5.83 -19.55 -16.63
CA ASN A 223 5.53 -18.53 -17.63
C ASN A 223 4.19 -18.73 -18.38
N PHE A 224 3.29 -19.58 -17.87
CA PHE A 224 1.96 -19.83 -18.44
C PHE A 224 0.84 -19.74 -17.38
N ASP A 225 0.97 -20.44 -16.26
CA ASP A 225 0.10 -20.23 -15.10
C ASP A 225 0.59 -19.03 -14.27
N VAL A 226 -0.26 -18.50 -13.38
CA VAL A 226 0.13 -17.42 -12.45
C VAL A 226 -0.16 -17.88 -11.02
N SER A 227 0.86 -17.95 -10.17
CA SER A 227 0.65 -18.18 -8.74
C SER A 227 0.13 -16.90 -8.09
N ILE A 228 -1.00 -17.00 -7.38
CA ILE A 228 -1.66 -15.88 -6.68
C ILE A 228 -1.72 -16.15 -5.17
N PRO A 229 -1.83 -15.14 -4.30
CA PRO A 229 -1.90 -15.39 -2.85
C PRO A 229 -3.27 -15.95 -2.45
N LEU A 230 -3.28 -16.70 -1.34
CA LEU A 230 -4.54 -17.14 -0.72
C LEU A 230 -5.12 -16.00 0.14
N PHE A 231 -6.20 -15.38 -0.32
CA PHE A 231 -6.92 -14.32 0.40
C PHE A 231 -8.31 -14.77 0.87
N SER A 232 -8.77 -14.19 1.98
CA SER A 232 -10.07 -14.52 2.59
C SER A 232 -11.19 -13.64 2.04
N LYS A 233 -12.44 -13.89 2.45
CA LYS A 233 -13.63 -13.18 1.92
C LYS A 233 -13.68 -11.72 2.38
N GLU A 234 -13.06 -11.46 3.52
CA GLU A 234 -12.93 -10.16 4.19
C GLU A 234 -11.75 -9.33 3.65
N HIS A 235 -11.00 -9.85 2.67
CA HIS A 235 -9.88 -9.14 2.07
C HIS A 235 -10.40 -7.95 1.22
N PRO A 236 -9.92 -6.70 1.41
CA PRO A 236 -10.52 -5.53 0.79
C PRO A 236 -10.56 -5.60 -0.75
N ARG A 237 -11.69 -5.23 -1.35
CA ARG A 237 -11.83 -5.17 -2.82
C ARG A 237 -10.85 -4.18 -3.44
N THR A 238 -10.84 -2.94 -2.95
CA THR A 238 -10.11 -1.78 -3.49
C THR A 238 -9.37 -1.04 -2.36
N GLY A 239 -8.17 -0.50 -2.63
CA GLY A 239 -7.46 0.43 -1.73
C GLY A 239 -7.27 0.00 -0.26
N GLY A 240 -7.18 -1.30 0.01
CA GLY A 240 -7.15 -1.86 1.38
C GLY A 240 -5.98 -1.40 2.27
N GLU A 241 -6.05 -1.78 3.56
CA GLU A 241 -5.22 -1.26 4.66
C GLU A 241 -3.75 -0.97 4.26
N ARG A 242 -3.26 0.25 4.56
CA ARG A 242 -1.91 0.75 4.21
C ARG A 242 -0.72 -0.08 4.77
N GLY A 243 -0.98 -1.17 5.49
CA GLY A 243 0.00 -1.91 6.27
C GLY A 243 0.25 -1.26 7.64
N TYR A 244 0.75 -2.04 8.60
CA TYR A 244 0.89 -1.58 9.99
C TYR A 244 2.21 -0.84 10.29
N LEU A 245 3.09 -0.69 9.30
CA LEU A 245 4.29 0.14 9.40
C LEU A 245 3.91 1.64 9.30
N LYS A 246 3.31 2.17 10.38
CA LYS A 246 2.96 3.60 10.48
C LYS A 246 4.19 4.51 10.56
N TYR A 247 5.29 4.01 11.13
CA TYR A 247 6.58 4.69 11.24
C TYR A 247 7.72 3.68 11.08
N ASN A 248 8.79 4.10 10.41
CA ASN A 248 10.07 3.39 10.43
C ASN A 248 10.82 3.76 11.72
N THR A 249 10.52 3.10 12.83
CA THR A 249 11.44 3.13 13.98
C THR A 249 12.74 2.44 13.57
N ILE A 250 13.87 3.14 13.70
CA ILE A 250 15.21 2.62 13.37
C ILE A 250 16.09 2.79 14.62
N PRO A 251 16.61 1.70 15.21
CA PRO A 251 16.28 0.31 14.93
C PRO A 251 14.82 -0.02 15.36
N PRO A 252 14.11 -0.91 14.65
CA PRO A 252 12.75 -1.30 15.01
C PRO A 252 12.77 -2.31 16.15
N PHE A 253 12.91 -1.84 17.40
CA PHE A 253 12.76 -2.68 18.58
C PHE A 253 11.39 -3.38 18.56
N ARG A 254 11.41 -4.71 18.58
CA ARG A 254 10.26 -5.62 18.63
C ARG A 254 10.46 -6.54 19.82
N LYS A 255 9.38 -6.83 20.56
CA LYS A 255 9.44 -7.73 21.72
C LYS A 255 9.78 -9.17 21.33
N TYR A 256 9.20 -9.64 20.22
CA TYR A 256 9.36 -11.01 19.78
C TYR A 256 10.28 -11.07 18.56
N MET A 257 11.15 -12.08 18.54
CA MET A 257 11.96 -12.38 17.37
C MET A 257 11.13 -13.11 16.32
N LEU A 258 10.53 -14.25 16.70
CA LEU A 258 9.82 -15.14 15.78
C LEU A 258 8.46 -15.55 16.38
N VAL A 259 7.37 -15.37 15.64
CA VAL A 259 6.04 -15.74 16.13
C VAL A 259 5.22 -16.58 15.17
N PHE A 260 4.30 -17.36 15.75
CA PHE A 260 3.22 -18.05 15.08
C PHE A 260 2.00 -18.13 16.02
N LYS A 261 0.80 -18.02 15.45
CA LYS A 261 -0.44 -18.39 16.16
C LYS A 261 -1.45 -18.96 15.16
N GLY A 262 -2.01 -20.13 15.45
CA GLY A 262 -3.06 -20.73 14.62
C GLY A 262 -3.33 -22.20 14.91
N LYS A 263 -3.84 -22.93 13.91
CA LYS A 263 -4.30 -24.32 14.08
C LYS A 263 -3.15 -25.33 14.00
N ARG A 264 -3.18 -26.35 14.85
CA ARG A 264 -2.41 -27.60 14.73
C ARG A 264 -3.35 -28.71 14.25
N TYR A 265 -3.03 -29.31 13.13
CA TYR A 265 -3.73 -30.49 12.63
C TYR A 265 -3.24 -31.71 13.39
N LEU A 266 -4.17 -32.59 13.78
CA LEU A 266 -3.90 -33.81 14.55
C LEU A 266 -3.72 -35.04 13.64
N THR A 267 -4.13 -34.91 12.38
CA THR A 267 -4.03 -35.90 11.31
C THR A 267 -3.90 -35.18 9.96
N GLY A 268 -3.36 -35.87 8.95
CA GLY A 268 -3.28 -35.39 7.57
C GLY A 268 -2.12 -34.43 7.27
N ILE A 269 -2.11 -33.92 6.03
CA ILE A 269 -1.00 -33.14 5.47
C ILE A 269 -0.65 -31.92 6.36
N GLY A 270 0.65 -31.77 6.65
CA GLY A 270 1.17 -30.70 7.50
C GLY A 270 0.95 -30.91 9.00
N SER A 271 0.44 -32.07 9.45
CA SER A 271 0.30 -32.36 10.89
C SER A 271 1.66 -32.33 11.59
N ASP A 272 2.70 -32.96 11.04
CA ASP A 272 4.00 -33.10 11.71
C ASP A 272 4.74 -31.77 11.87
N THR A 273 4.84 -30.98 10.79
CA THR A 273 5.40 -29.61 10.82
C THR A 273 4.68 -28.74 11.85
N ARG A 274 3.36 -28.93 12.06
CA ARG A 274 2.56 -28.22 13.08
C ARG A 274 2.75 -28.78 14.48
N ASN A 275 2.94 -30.10 14.60
CA ASN A 275 3.12 -30.80 15.86
C ASN A 275 4.47 -30.45 16.49
N ALA A 276 5.51 -30.34 15.65
CA ALA A 276 6.89 -30.05 16.04
C ALA A 276 7.14 -28.60 16.49
N LEU A 277 6.28 -27.63 16.14
CA LEU A 277 6.40 -26.22 16.56
C LEU A 277 6.56 -26.05 18.09
N TYR A 278 6.00 -26.98 18.87
CA TYR A 278 6.09 -26.97 20.32
C TYR A 278 7.55 -27.08 20.83
N HIS A 279 8.42 -27.81 20.15
CA HIS A 279 9.83 -27.96 20.53
C HIS A 279 10.68 -26.70 20.23
N VAL A 280 10.11 -25.75 19.50
CA VAL A 280 10.76 -24.50 19.07
C VAL A 280 10.26 -23.30 19.90
N HIS A 281 9.17 -23.48 20.68
CA HIS A 281 8.60 -22.44 21.53
C HIS A 281 9.35 -22.30 22.86
N ASN A 282 9.80 -21.07 23.20
CA ASN A 282 10.45 -20.77 24.50
C ASN A 282 9.63 -19.81 25.39
N ALA A 283 8.50 -19.29 24.92
CA ALA A 283 7.65 -18.29 25.58
C ALA A 283 8.30 -16.91 25.87
N GLU A 284 9.52 -16.67 25.40
CA GLU A 284 10.26 -15.41 25.55
C GLU A 284 10.21 -14.60 24.24
N ASP A 285 11.17 -14.85 23.33
CA ASP A 285 11.28 -14.21 22.01
C ASP A 285 10.74 -15.08 20.86
N VAL A 286 10.52 -16.39 21.10
CA VAL A 286 9.97 -17.35 20.12
C VAL A 286 8.61 -17.86 20.60
N VAL A 287 7.53 -17.24 20.11
CA VAL A 287 6.15 -17.48 20.55
C VAL A 287 5.35 -18.21 19.47
N LEU A 288 5.28 -19.54 19.57
CA LEU A 288 4.65 -20.42 18.56
C LEU A 288 3.44 -21.14 19.17
N LEU A 289 2.24 -20.61 18.93
CA LEU A 289 1.03 -21.00 19.64
C LEU A 289 0.07 -21.78 18.73
N THR A 290 -0.29 -22.98 19.18
CA THR A 290 -1.15 -23.91 18.44
C THR A 290 -2.45 -24.19 19.16
N THR A 291 -3.56 -24.28 18.42
CA THR A 291 -4.82 -24.82 18.90
C THR A 291 -5.30 -25.98 18.01
N CYS A 292 -5.79 -27.02 18.65
CA CYS A 292 -6.43 -28.17 18.01
C CYS A 292 -7.95 -28.03 17.92
N LYS A 293 -8.55 -26.93 18.42
CA LYS A 293 -9.99 -26.62 18.31
C LYS A 293 -10.36 -26.24 16.86
N HIS A 294 -10.55 -27.23 15.97
CA HIS A 294 -10.99 -26.98 14.58
C HIS A 294 -11.82 -28.11 13.95
N GLY A 295 -12.85 -27.74 13.17
CA GLY A 295 -13.83 -28.70 12.65
C GLY A 295 -14.79 -29.20 13.74
N LYS A 296 -15.64 -30.18 13.40
CA LYS A 296 -16.60 -30.77 14.35
C LYS A 296 -15.95 -31.86 15.22
N ASP A 297 -15.04 -32.63 14.64
CA ASP A 297 -14.54 -33.89 15.20
C ASP A 297 -13.21 -33.80 15.96
N TRP A 298 -12.69 -32.59 16.23
CA TRP A 298 -11.39 -32.43 16.92
C TRP A 298 -11.32 -33.11 18.30
N GLN A 299 -12.46 -33.26 18.97
CA GLN A 299 -12.55 -33.97 20.26
C GLN A 299 -12.29 -35.47 20.12
N LYS A 300 -12.60 -36.08 18.95
CA LYS A 300 -12.36 -37.51 18.67
C LYS A 300 -10.87 -37.82 18.44
N HIS A 301 -10.13 -36.88 17.86
CA HIS A 301 -8.70 -37.00 17.56
C HIS A 301 -7.80 -36.36 18.64
N LYS A 302 -8.38 -35.92 19.76
CA LYS A 302 -7.71 -35.13 20.80
C LYS A 302 -6.65 -35.97 21.54
N ASP A 303 -5.38 -35.66 21.32
CA ASP A 303 -4.28 -36.21 22.14
C ASP A 303 -4.08 -35.47 23.48
N ALA A 304 -3.23 -36.06 24.34
CA ALA A 304 -2.91 -35.56 25.67
C ALA A 304 -2.27 -34.16 25.69
N ARG A 305 -1.60 -33.73 24.61
CA ARG A 305 -1.00 -32.38 24.55
C ARG A 305 -2.03 -31.31 24.23
N CYS A 306 -3.15 -31.67 23.62
CA CYS A 306 -4.14 -30.74 23.09
C CYS A 306 -4.72 -29.78 24.16
N ASP A 307 -4.89 -30.20 25.42
CA ASP A 307 -5.35 -29.29 26.48
C ASP A 307 -4.30 -28.24 26.85
N LYS A 308 -3.01 -28.60 26.86
CA LYS A 308 -1.90 -27.67 27.12
C LYS A 308 -1.78 -26.65 25.99
N ASP A 309 -1.72 -27.11 24.74
CA ASP A 309 -1.77 -26.29 23.53
C ASP A 309 -2.93 -25.27 23.61
N ASN A 310 -4.14 -25.76 23.87
CA ASN A 310 -5.33 -24.91 23.96
C ASN A 310 -5.27 -23.92 25.14
N ALA A 311 -4.70 -24.31 26.29
CA ALA A 311 -4.53 -23.41 27.43
C ALA A 311 -3.47 -22.33 27.16
N GLU A 312 -2.37 -22.65 26.46
CA GLU A 312 -1.34 -21.68 26.08
C GLU A 312 -1.83 -20.72 24.98
N TYR A 313 -2.59 -21.23 24.02
CA TYR A 313 -3.30 -20.44 23.02
C TYR A 313 -4.34 -19.49 23.65
N ASP A 314 -5.11 -19.99 24.62
CA ASP A 314 -6.18 -19.26 25.30
C ASP A 314 -5.69 -18.34 26.43
N LYS A 315 -4.49 -18.54 27.01
CA LYS A 315 -3.84 -17.57 27.91
C LYS A 315 -3.64 -16.21 27.23
N GLN A 316 -3.46 -16.20 25.92
CA GLN A 316 -3.37 -15.00 25.09
C GLN A 316 -4.70 -14.72 24.35
N LYS A 317 -5.82 -14.62 25.08
CA LYS A 317 -7.14 -14.36 24.50
C LYS A 317 -7.52 -12.89 24.43
N TRP A 318 -8.09 -12.56 23.27
CA TRP A 318 -8.68 -11.29 22.86
C TRP A 318 -9.93 -10.89 23.66
N GLY A 319 -10.28 -9.60 23.59
CA GLY A 319 -11.63 -9.11 23.86
C GLY A 319 -12.49 -9.00 22.59
N TRP A 320 -13.05 -10.13 22.11
CA TRP A 320 -14.17 -10.10 21.15
C TRP A 320 -15.49 -10.29 21.91
N ARG A 321 -16.28 -9.22 22.07
CA ARG A 321 -17.67 -9.33 22.56
C ARG A 321 -18.55 -9.78 21.39
N LEU A 322 -18.75 -11.09 21.27
CA LEU A 322 -19.88 -11.63 20.50
C LEU A 322 -21.17 -11.36 21.28
N ILE A 323 -22.20 -10.90 20.57
CA ILE A 323 -23.58 -10.82 21.10
C ILE A 323 -24.17 -12.22 20.96
N GLU A 324 -24.13 -13.01 22.03
CA GLU A 324 -24.85 -14.27 22.08
C GLU A 324 -26.35 -13.99 22.25
N VAL A 325 -27.09 -14.05 21.15
CA VAL A 325 -28.55 -14.16 21.18
C VAL A 325 -28.90 -15.49 21.84
N GLY A 326 -29.48 -15.42 23.03
CA GLY A 326 -29.57 -16.55 23.95
C GLY A 326 -30.31 -17.76 23.40
N LYS A 327 -29.67 -18.94 23.49
CA LYS A 327 -30.32 -20.25 23.42
C LYS A 327 -29.83 -21.14 24.57
N LEU A 328 -30.38 -20.95 25.76
CA LEU A 328 -30.29 -21.99 26.80
C LEU A 328 -31.17 -23.18 26.39
N GLY A 329 -30.53 -24.32 26.12
CA GLY A 329 -31.17 -25.61 25.93
C GLY A 329 -31.35 -26.36 27.26
N CYS A 330 -32.40 -27.17 27.36
CA CYS A 330 -32.84 -27.83 28.60
C CYS A 330 -31.86 -28.86 29.17
N ALA A 331 -31.94 -29.05 30.50
CA ALA A 331 -31.64 -30.31 31.19
C ALA A 331 -32.89 -30.76 31.98
N MET A 332 -33.04 -32.06 32.25
CA MET A 332 -34.34 -32.70 32.60
C MET A 332 -34.67 -32.71 34.11
N GLY A 333 -35.96 -32.74 34.49
CA GLY A 333 -36.39 -32.57 35.90
C GLY A 333 -37.75 -33.09 36.43
N ARG A 334 -38.45 -34.03 35.76
CA ARG A 334 -39.64 -34.82 36.25
C ARG A 334 -41.04 -34.15 36.44
N ARG A 335 -42.03 -34.73 35.73
CA ARG A 335 -43.42 -35.10 36.12
C ARG A 335 -44.32 -34.13 36.96
N LEU A 336 -45.37 -33.57 36.35
CA LEU A 336 -46.78 -34.05 36.41
C LEU A 336 -47.70 -33.16 35.51
N ALA A 337 -49.00 -33.47 35.41
CA ALA A 337 -49.91 -33.02 34.34
C ALA A 337 -51.18 -32.26 34.88
N PRO A 338 -52.19 -31.86 34.06
CA PRO A 338 -52.78 -30.51 34.12
C PRO A 338 -54.20 -30.44 34.72
N PRO A 339 -54.84 -29.25 34.71
CA PRO A 339 -55.78 -28.87 33.64
C PRO A 339 -55.52 -27.41 33.13
N GLN A 340 -56.29 -26.69 32.29
CA GLN A 340 -57.68 -26.78 31.79
C GLN A 340 -57.79 -26.46 30.27
N MET A 341 -59.03 -26.41 29.77
CA MET A 341 -59.48 -25.92 28.45
C MET A 341 -59.61 -24.36 28.48
N GLN A 342 -59.78 -23.59 27.39
CA GLN A 342 -60.77 -23.70 26.29
C GLN A 342 -60.30 -23.07 24.96
N CYS A 343 -61.02 -23.38 23.88
CA CYS A 343 -60.81 -22.89 22.51
C CYS A 343 -61.99 -22.05 22.01
N SER A 344 -61.75 -21.13 21.07
CA SER A 344 -62.62 -20.93 19.90
C SER A 344 -61.97 -19.98 18.87
N HIS A 345 -62.26 -20.21 17.58
CA HIS A 345 -61.84 -19.39 16.45
C HIS A 345 -63.08 -18.94 15.67
N LEU A 346 -63.11 -17.69 15.20
CA LEU A 346 -63.87 -17.09 14.06
C LEU A 346 -63.65 -15.56 14.12
N GLY A 347 -63.56 -14.77 13.03
CA GLY A 347 -63.44 -15.09 11.60
C GLY A 347 -63.53 -13.82 10.72
N ALA A 348 -62.84 -13.83 9.57
CA ALA A 348 -63.01 -12.95 8.38
C ALA A 348 -62.74 -11.40 8.43
N ALA A 349 -61.85 -10.97 7.51
CA ALA A 349 -61.86 -9.78 6.62
C ALA A 349 -62.25 -8.35 7.09
N GLY A 350 -61.50 -7.31 6.65
CA GLY A 350 -61.85 -5.89 6.92
C GLY A 350 -60.89 -4.80 6.37
N THR A 351 -60.88 -4.60 5.06
CA THR A 351 -60.35 -3.49 4.23
C THR A 351 -60.15 -2.04 4.78
N THR A 352 -58.91 -1.53 4.64
CA THR A 352 -58.47 -0.16 4.16
C THR A 352 -58.58 1.16 4.99
N ILE A 353 -57.70 2.11 4.60
CA ILE A 353 -57.74 3.60 4.68
C ILE A 353 -57.01 4.33 5.86
N THR A 354 -56.48 5.50 5.49
CA THR A 354 -55.56 6.46 6.16
C THR A 354 -56.22 7.86 6.27
N PRO A 355 -55.58 8.97 6.73
CA PRO A 355 -54.64 9.22 7.86
C PRO A 355 -54.97 10.49 8.72
N SER A 356 -54.34 10.63 9.91
CA SER A 356 -53.98 11.95 10.56
C SER A 356 -55.13 12.92 10.99
N PRO A 357 -54.87 14.10 11.63
CA PRO A 357 -53.92 14.48 12.71
C PRO A 357 -54.54 15.34 13.88
N MET A 358 -53.67 15.85 14.77
CA MET A 358 -53.76 17.09 15.61
C MET A 358 -54.45 17.17 17.01
N LYS A 359 -53.60 17.50 18.00
CA LYS A 359 -53.71 18.53 19.09
C LYS A 359 -54.98 18.70 19.96
N GLN A 360 -54.83 18.43 21.27
CA GLN A 360 -54.94 19.34 22.46
C GLN A 360 -54.81 18.47 23.73
N GLY A 361 -54.55 18.93 24.98
CA GLY A 361 -54.34 20.26 25.57
C GLY A 361 -53.37 20.19 26.78
N ASN A 362 -53.47 21.08 27.79
CA ASN A 362 -52.46 21.24 28.88
C ASN A 362 -53.11 21.72 30.22
N VAL A 363 -52.30 21.84 31.30
CA VAL A 363 -52.47 22.64 32.56
C VAL A 363 -52.78 21.90 33.90
N ASN A 364 -52.13 22.38 35.00
CA ASN A 364 -52.24 22.10 36.47
C ASN A 364 -51.65 20.78 37.06
N GLY A 365 -50.94 20.74 38.21
CA GLY A 365 -50.15 21.79 38.94
C GLY A 365 -50.40 21.94 40.47
N SER A 366 -49.33 21.91 41.33
CA SER A 366 -49.20 22.25 42.80
C SER A 366 -48.49 21.15 43.64
N ARG A 367 -47.76 21.34 44.78
CA ARG A 367 -47.26 22.49 45.59
C ARG A 367 -46.16 22.06 46.62
N GLY A 368 -45.22 22.94 47.05
CA GLY A 368 -44.25 22.80 48.19
C GLY A 368 -42.74 22.64 47.80
N ILE A 369 -41.67 23.22 48.40
CA ILE A 369 -41.38 24.13 49.57
C ILE A 369 -41.34 23.39 50.94
N PHE A 370 -40.41 23.54 51.94
CA PHE A 370 -39.51 24.63 52.44
C PHE A 370 -37.95 24.38 52.44
N MET A 371 -37.14 24.98 53.35
CA MET A 371 -35.74 25.47 53.13
C MET A 371 -34.92 25.88 54.41
N ILE A 372 -33.56 25.81 54.39
CA ILE A 372 -32.47 26.39 55.29
C ILE A 372 -32.45 26.08 56.82
N PRO A 373 -31.41 26.44 57.68
CA PRO A 373 -30.25 27.39 57.55
C PRO A 373 -28.83 27.05 58.15
N TRP A 374 -27.83 27.91 57.84
CA TRP A 374 -26.67 28.43 58.67
C TRP A 374 -25.52 27.53 59.25
N GLU A 375 -24.27 27.97 59.59
CA GLU A 375 -23.44 29.21 59.38
C GLU A 375 -21.88 28.95 59.35
N VAL A 376 -21.01 29.84 59.89
CA VAL A 376 -19.58 30.07 59.54
C VAL A 376 -18.70 30.42 60.77
N ALA A 377 -17.39 30.08 60.80
CA ALA A 377 -16.38 30.63 61.75
C ALA A 377 -14.91 30.56 61.26
N ARG A 378 -13.95 31.20 61.98
CA ARG A 378 -12.52 31.39 61.58
C ARG A 378 -11.47 30.91 62.61
N VAL A 379 -10.32 30.46 62.09
CA VAL A 379 -8.91 30.68 62.53
C VAL A 379 -8.58 30.80 64.04
N THR A 380 -7.77 29.87 64.56
CA THR A 380 -6.54 30.13 65.39
C THR A 380 -5.78 28.82 65.68
N VAL A 381 -4.44 28.85 65.72
CA VAL A 381 -3.57 27.74 66.21
C VAL A 381 -2.29 28.32 66.82
N ALA A 382 -1.78 27.75 67.94
CA ALA A 382 -0.50 28.16 68.53
C ALA A 382 0.22 27.02 69.29
N LYS A 383 1.56 27.03 69.20
CA LYS A 383 2.59 26.52 70.14
C LYS A 383 2.80 25.00 70.41
N LEU A 384 4.05 24.59 70.13
CA LEU A 384 4.94 23.69 70.92
C LEU A 384 4.69 22.15 70.90
N PRO A 385 5.72 21.30 71.18
CA PRO A 385 7.19 21.46 71.02
C PRO A 385 7.83 20.35 70.12
N PRO A 386 9.02 19.73 70.35
CA PRO A 386 10.22 20.13 69.61
C PRO A 386 11.03 19.03 68.86
N LYS A 387 12.08 19.51 68.17
CA LYS A 387 13.36 18.89 67.71
C LYS A 387 14.00 17.89 68.73
N PRO A 388 15.02 17.06 68.37
CA PRO A 388 16.06 17.23 67.32
C PRO A 388 16.34 15.92 66.50
N SER A 389 17.46 15.63 65.81
CA SER A 389 18.76 16.30 65.59
C SER A 389 19.41 15.95 64.22
N THR A 390 20.45 16.71 63.86
CA THR A 390 21.75 16.38 63.19
C THR A 390 21.98 15.02 62.44
N GLU A 391 22.89 14.88 61.46
CA GLU A 391 24.03 15.73 61.04
C GLU A 391 24.54 15.49 59.59
N ASN A 392 25.21 16.50 59.03
CA ASN A 392 26.38 16.52 58.13
C ASN A 392 26.80 15.30 57.24
N VAL A 393 27.06 15.42 55.91
CA VAL A 393 28.17 16.11 55.17
C VAL A 393 29.52 15.34 55.22
N PRO A 394 30.41 15.30 54.19
CA PRO A 394 30.29 15.56 52.72
C PRO A 394 31.24 14.74 51.76
N PHE A 395 31.28 15.10 50.45
CA PHE A 395 32.42 14.95 49.48
C PHE A 395 32.91 13.52 49.13
N LYS A 396 33.69 13.21 48.07
CA LYS A 396 34.28 13.87 46.85
C LYS A 396 34.08 12.86 45.69
N ALA A 397 33.90 13.16 44.39
CA ALA A 397 34.39 14.21 43.49
C ALA A 397 35.84 14.01 42.96
N PHE A 398 36.00 13.30 41.83
CA PHE A 398 37.02 13.47 40.76
C PHE A 398 36.60 12.58 39.55
N ASN A 399 36.42 12.98 38.28
CA ASN A 399 36.66 14.17 37.45
C ASN A 399 37.86 14.07 36.47
N SER A 400 37.59 13.64 35.21
CA SER A 400 38.31 14.00 33.98
C SER A 400 37.44 13.66 32.76
N LYS A 401 36.80 14.63 32.11
CA LYS A 401 37.28 15.50 31.01
C LYS A 401 37.28 14.79 29.62
N THR A 402 36.35 14.99 28.66
CA THR A 402 35.78 16.20 27.95
C THR A 402 36.56 16.61 26.68
N PRO A 403 35.96 17.31 25.69
CA PRO A 403 34.58 17.26 25.15
C PRO A 403 34.53 17.42 23.60
N ILE A 404 33.34 17.60 23.03
CA ILE A 404 32.90 18.66 22.07
C ILE A 404 31.47 18.27 21.62
N SER A 405 30.34 18.93 21.90
CA SER A 405 29.93 20.33 22.18
C SER A 405 29.39 21.08 20.95
N VAL A 406 28.05 21.16 20.85
CA VAL A 406 27.31 22.21 20.16
C VAL A 406 26.29 22.74 21.16
N GLU A 407 26.42 24.01 21.55
CA GLU A 407 25.57 24.65 22.57
C GLU A 407 24.46 25.51 21.95
N ALA A 408 23.49 25.88 22.78
CA ALA A 408 22.41 26.78 22.44
C ALA A 408 22.17 27.79 23.57
N MET A 409 22.15 29.07 23.23
CA MET A 409 21.81 30.21 24.09
C MET A 409 21.14 31.29 23.24
N SER A 410 20.48 32.33 23.77
CA SER A 410 19.57 32.48 24.93
C SER A 410 19.42 33.98 25.21
N GLN A 411 18.19 34.52 25.22
CA GLN A 411 17.88 35.92 25.60
C GLN A 411 18.49 36.97 24.61
N THR A 412 18.19 38.27 24.64
CA THR A 412 17.42 39.15 25.54
C THR A 412 16.38 40.01 24.77
N ALA A 413 15.64 40.86 25.48
CA ALA A 413 14.80 41.93 24.92
C ALA A 413 15.10 43.27 25.62
N PRO A 414 14.78 44.42 24.98
CA PRO A 414 14.59 45.70 25.67
C PRO A 414 13.11 46.15 25.66
N GLU A 415 12.76 47.04 26.59
CA GLU A 415 11.41 47.53 26.83
C GLU A 415 11.20 49.01 26.42
N ASN A 416 9.96 49.50 26.59
CA ASN A 416 9.56 50.90 26.83
C ASN A 416 9.61 51.90 25.64
N CYS A 417 8.73 52.91 25.59
CA CYS A 417 7.32 52.98 26.03
C CYS A 417 6.64 54.16 25.30
N GLY A 418 5.30 54.23 25.30
CA GLY A 418 4.53 55.35 24.73
C GLY A 418 3.03 55.16 24.90
N THR A 419 2.44 55.88 25.86
CA THR A 419 1.09 55.61 26.40
C THR A 419 0.25 56.87 26.53
N GLU A 420 -1.03 56.79 26.13
CA GLU A 420 -2.19 57.59 26.58
C GLU A 420 -3.44 57.06 25.81
N HIS A 421 -4.70 57.06 26.24
CA HIS A 421 -5.42 56.96 27.54
C HIS A 421 -6.95 57.10 27.22
N ILE A 422 -7.97 56.64 27.95
CA ILE A 422 -8.23 55.70 29.08
C ILE A 422 -9.78 55.50 29.06
N ASP A 423 -10.48 54.42 29.43
CA ASP A 423 -10.21 52.98 29.68
C ASP A 423 -11.50 52.23 29.17
N ALA A 424 -12.00 51.02 29.48
CA ALA A 424 -11.77 49.88 30.39
C ALA A 424 -12.45 48.62 29.73
N MET A 425 -12.66 47.42 30.29
CA MET A 425 -12.45 46.78 31.61
C MET A 425 -12.40 45.24 31.41
N GLU A 426 -12.27 44.43 32.47
CA GLU A 426 -12.16 42.94 32.37
C GLU A 426 -12.90 42.20 33.52
N PRO A 427 -13.12 40.86 33.44
CA PRO A 427 -12.13 39.93 34.04
C PRO A 427 -11.93 38.55 33.35
N VAL A 428 -10.72 37.98 33.48
CA VAL A 428 -10.33 36.63 32.99
C VAL A 428 -9.83 35.68 34.09
N LEU A 429 -10.25 34.40 34.07
CA LEU A 429 -9.75 33.25 34.86
C LEU A 429 -10.04 31.91 34.12
N PRO A 430 -9.42 30.75 34.44
CA PRO A 430 -7.99 30.45 34.30
C PRO A 430 -7.71 29.08 33.60
N PRO A 431 -6.47 28.75 33.20
CA PRO A 431 -6.10 27.44 32.62
C PRO A 431 -5.66 26.40 33.69
N GLY A 432 -5.76 25.09 33.41
CA GLY A 432 -5.30 24.07 34.36
C GLY A 432 -5.12 22.62 33.86
N HIS A 433 -4.19 21.92 34.55
CA HIS A 433 -3.94 20.46 34.60
C HIS A 433 -3.18 19.75 33.44
N PRO A 434 -2.45 18.64 33.72
CA PRO A 434 -1.07 18.51 33.22
C PRO A 434 -0.75 17.23 32.41
N LYS A 435 0.50 17.16 31.91
CA LYS A 435 1.12 15.97 31.30
C LYS A 435 1.66 15.02 32.38
N PRO A 436 1.53 13.69 32.23
CA PRO A 436 2.28 12.71 33.03
C PRO A 436 3.61 12.29 32.38
N GLN A 437 4.63 12.04 33.21
CA GLN A 437 5.79 11.21 32.92
C GLN A 437 5.86 10.05 33.94
N PRO A 438 6.62 8.97 33.69
CA PRO A 438 6.43 7.70 34.39
C PRO A 438 7.15 7.62 35.75
N CYS A 439 6.54 6.90 36.70
CA CYS A 439 7.19 6.49 37.94
C CYS A 439 7.34 4.96 38.01
N LEU A 440 8.53 4.53 38.41
CA LEU A 440 8.84 3.19 38.89
C LEU A 440 8.46 3.09 40.38
N CYS A 441 8.13 1.89 40.90
CA CYS A 441 8.49 1.52 42.27
C CYS A 441 8.31 0.02 42.56
N LEU A 442 8.98 -0.46 43.61
CA LEU A 442 8.98 -1.85 44.09
C LEU A 442 8.26 -1.97 45.45
N LEU A 443 8.03 -3.20 45.90
CA LEU A 443 7.25 -3.55 47.10
C LEU A 443 8.07 -3.55 48.40
N HIS A 444 7.39 -3.36 49.54
CA HIS A 444 7.52 -3.99 50.88
C HIS A 444 7.17 -3.00 52.03
N SER A 445 6.74 -3.37 53.25
CA SER A 445 5.78 -4.41 53.71
C SER A 445 5.57 -4.35 55.24
N VAL A 446 4.32 -4.44 55.75
CA VAL A 446 3.90 -5.26 56.95
C VAL A 446 4.50 -4.87 58.35
N SER A 447 3.79 -4.80 59.51
CA SER A 447 2.39 -5.07 59.96
C SER A 447 2.19 -4.78 61.48
N LYS A 448 1.05 -5.23 62.07
CA LYS A 448 0.64 -5.42 63.50
C LYS A 448 -0.26 -4.31 64.09
N ILE A 449 -1.26 -4.57 64.96
CA ILE A 449 -1.93 -5.79 65.50
C ILE A 449 -3.36 -5.36 65.94
N GLY A 450 -4.43 -6.18 66.02
CA GLY A 450 -4.59 -7.63 65.81
C GLY A 450 -6.08 -8.07 65.95
N ILE A 451 -6.32 -9.23 66.59
CA ILE A 451 -7.59 -10.01 66.69
C ILE A 451 -7.83 -10.97 65.50
N GLU A 452 -8.07 -12.25 65.83
CA GLU A 452 -8.15 -13.44 64.96
C GLU A 452 -9.48 -13.53 64.16
N ARG A 453 -9.78 -14.52 63.29
CA ARG A 453 -9.23 -15.87 62.95
C ARG A 453 -9.81 -16.31 61.58
N PRO A 454 -9.30 -17.32 60.82
CA PRO A 454 -7.93 -17.81 60.60
C PRO A 454 -7.38 -17.43 59.21
N ILE A 455 -6.06 -17.47 59.01
CA ILE A 455 -5.40 -16.97 57.79
C ILE A 455 -5.33 -18.03 56.67
N ARG A 456 -5.92 -17.74 55.50
CA ARG A 456 -5.57 -18.38 54.22
C ARG A 456 -5.31 -17.34 53.14
N LEU A 457 -4.02 -17.12 52.89
CA LEU A 457 -3.40 -16.51 51.70
C LEU A 457 -4.38 -16.00 50.62
N ILE A 458 -4.76 -14.71 50.70
CA ILE A 458 -5.22 -14.01 49.50
C ILE A 458 -4.00 -13.91 48.60
N SER A 459 -4.00 -14.73 47.55
CA SER A 459 -2.92 -14.84 46.57
C SER A 459 -2.52 -13.45 46.06
N SER A 460 -1.22 -13.26 45.88
CA SER A 460 -0.71 -12.24 44.97
C SER A 460 -1.48 -12.31 43.65
N GLN A 461 -2.33 -11.32 43.36
CA GLN A 461 -2.81 -11.17 41.99
C GLN A 461 -1.57 -10.95 41.12
N PRO A 462 -1.25 -11.84 40.17
CA PRO A 462 -0.09 -11.65 39.33
C PRO A 462 -0.27 -10.36 38.54
N CYS A 463 0.82 -9.60 38.33
CA CYS A 463 0.83 -8.49 37.40
C CYS A 463 0.20 -8.96 36.08
N ASN A 464 -0.93 -8.35 35.68
CA ASN A 464 -1.87 -8.92 34.70
C ASN A 464 -1.13 -9.46 33.47
N VAL A 465 -1.02 -10.81 33.39
CA VAL A 465 -0.20 -11.47 32.38
C VAL A 465 -0.74 -11.11 31.01
N GLY A 466 0.10 -10.45 30.20
CA GLY A 466 -0.32 -9.68 29.03
C GLY A 466 -1.21 -10.48 28.07
N ARG A 467 -2.48 -10.08 27.96
CA ARG A 467 -3.42 -10.61 26.96
C ARG A 467 -3.17 -9.96 25.60
N TYR A 468 -2.12 -10.42 24.92
CA TYR A 468 -1.75 -9.89 23.60
C TYR A 468 -2.81 -10.22 22.54
N ASP A 469 -3.23 -9.19 21.80
CA ASP A 469 -3.98 -9.35 20.55
C ASP A 469 -3.08 -10.09 19.52
N TYR A 470 -3.66 -10.91 18.64
CA TYR A 470 -2.89 -11.55 17.56
C TYR A 470 -2.28 -10.53 16.60
N ARG A 471 -3.02 -9.47 16.25
CA ARG A 471 -2.52 -8.34 15.45
C ARG A 471 -1.36 -7.67 16.18
N GLU A 472 -1.52 -7.34 17.46
CA GLU A 472 -0.44 -6.78 18.29
C GLU A 472 0.78 -7.71 18.35
N MET A 473 0.59 -9.02 18.49
CA MET A 473 1.68 -10.00 18.48
C MET A 473 2.43 -9.98 17.13
N LEU A 474 1.73 -10.06 15.99
CA LEU A 474 2.36 -9.93 14.66
C LEU A 474 3.07 -8.58 14.50
N HIS A 475 2.46 -7.49 14.97
CA HIS A 475 3.07 -6.16 14.90
C HIS A 475 4.33 -6.08 15.77
N ASN A 476 4.33 -6.67 16.97
CA ASN A 476 5.45 -6.61 17.90
C ASN A 476 6.51 -7.70 17.66
N SER A 477 6.60 -8.18 16.42
CA SER A 477 7.50 -9.23 15.96
C SER A 477 8.41 -8.78 14.82
N THR A 478 9.58 -9.41 14.72
CA THR A 478 10.51 -9.21 13.59
C THR A 478 10.24 -10.21 12.47
N PHE A 479 10.11 -11.50 12.80
CA PHE A 479 9.85 -12.61 11.89
C PHE A 479 8.51 -13.29 12.23
N CYS A 480 7.79 -13.73 11.22
CA CYS A 480 6.50 -14.40 11.35
C CYS A 480 6.53 -15.71 10.56
N LEU A 481 6.31 -16.83 11.25
CA LEU A 481 6.38 -18.16 10.65
C LEU A 481 5.14 -18.39 9.76
N VAL A 482 5.38 -18.75 8.49
CA VAL A 482 4.36 -19.11 7.51
C VAL A 482 4.56 -20.58 7.10
N PRO A 483 4.25 -21.55 7.98
CA PRO A 483 4.33 -22.96 7.65
C PRO A 483 3.10 -23.45 6.89
N ARG A 484 3.26 -24.58 6.18
CA ARG A 484 2.24 -25.29 5.39
C ARG A 484 0.89 -25.39 6.11
N GLY A 485 -0.20 -25.14 5.39
CA GLY A 485 -1.57 -25.35 5.87
C GLY A 485 -2.04 -26.78 5.60
N ARG A 486 -3.36 -26.94 5.47
CA ARG A 486 -3.98 -28.09 4.78
C ARG A 486 -3.70 -28.10 3.27
N ARG A 487 -3.28 -26.93 2.74
CA ARG A 487 -2.80 -26.68 1.38
C ARG A 487 -1.43 -25.98 1.50
N LEU A 488 -0.70 -25.86 0.39
CA LEU A 488 0.64 -25.26 0.38
C LEU A 488 0.66 -23.80 0.85
N GLY A 489 -0.32 -22.99 0.41
CA GLY A 489 -0.48 -21.60 0.83
C GLY A 489 -1.31 -21.44 2.12
N SER A 490 -1.18 -20.27 2.76
CA SER A 490 -1.92 -19.93 3.98
C SER A 490 -2.15 -18.42 4.11
N PHE A 491 -3.30 -18.01 4.66
CA PHE A 491 -3.61 -16.59 4.95
C PHE A 491 -2.55 -15.90 5.81
N ARG A 492 -1.82 -16.67 6.65
CA ARG A 492 -0.68 -16.20 7.45
C ARG A 492 0.38 -15.48 6.62
N PHE A 493 0.51 -15.80 5.33
CA PHE A 493 1.40 -15.12 4.38
C PHE A 493 1.04 -13.64 4.25
N LEU A 494 -0.20 -13.34 3.83
CA LEU A 494 -0.67 -11.97 3.64
C LEU A 494 -0.67 -11.18 4.95
N GLU A 495 -1.03 -11.82 6.06
CA GLU A 495 -1.02 -11.20 7.39
C GLU A 495 0.39 -10.78 7.84
N ALA A 496 1.42 -11.60 7.56
CA ALA A 496 2.82 -11.25 7.85
C ALA A 496 3.27 -10.04 7.03
N LEU A 497 2.96 -10.04 5.72
CA LEU A 497 3.25 -8.91 4.82
C LEU A 497 2.58 -7.62 5.30
N GLN A 498 1.28 -7.68 5.62
CA GLN A 498 0.47 -6.58 6.16
C GLN A 498 1.02 -6.04 7.48
N ALA A 499 1.50 -6.91 8.38
CA ALA A 499 2.06 -6.56 9.68
C ALA A 499 3.48 -5.96 9.64
N ALA A 500 4.14 -5.95 8.48
CA ALA A 500 5.56 -5.60 8.32
C ALA A 500 6.51 -6.52 9.11
N CYS A 501 6.14 -7.79 9.19
CA CYS A 501 6.84 -8.87 9.86
C CYS A 501 7.41 -9.80 8.78
N VAL A 502 8.72 -10.08 8.80
CA VAL A 502 9.35 -10.84 7.71
C VAL A 502 8.78 -12.26 7.67
N PRO A 503 8.18 -12.70 6.56
CA PRO A 503 7.64 -14.04 6.45
C PRO A 503 8.77 -15.08 6.40
N VAL A 504 8.74 -16.04 7.31
CA VAL A 504 9.62 -17.22 7.32
C VAL A 504 8.83 -18.38 6.75
N MET A 505 9.06 -18.69 5.49
CA MET A 505 8.32 -19.67 4.71
C MET A 505 8.75 -21.09 5.10
N LEU A 506 7.80 -21.95 5.43
CA LEU A 506 8.01 -23.38 5.69
C LEU A 506 6.95 -24.20 4.95
N SER A 507 7.01 -24.20 3.61
CA SER A 507 6.07 -24.91 2.75
C SER A 507 6.80 -25.41 1.50
N ASN A 508 7.48 -26.55 1.64
CA ASN A 508 8.35 -27.10 0.61
C ASN A 508 7.57 -27.39 -0.69
N GLY A 509 8.04 -26.87 -1.82
CA GLY A 509 7.42 -27.07 -3.14
C GLY A 509 6.25 -26.12 -3.47
N TRP A 510 5.90 -25.16 -2.61
CA TRP A 510 4.94 -24.10 -2.96
C TRP A 510 5.55 -23.09 -3.94
N GLU A 511 4.92 -22.89 -5.09
CA GLU A 511 5.22 -21.77 -5.97
C GLU A 511 4.66 -20.47 -5.39
N LEU A 512 5.53 -19.52 -5.00
CA LEU A 512 5.11 -18.31 -4.30
C LEU A 512 4.32 -17.34 -5.20
N PRO A 513 3.48 -16.46 -4.63
CA PRO A 513 2.68 -15.55 -5.43
C PRO A 513 3.55 -14.63 -6.29
N PHE A 514 3.29 -14.63 -7.60
CA PHE A 514 4.00 -13.85 -8.61
C PHE A 514 5.54 -14.03 -8.66
N SER A 515 6.10 -15.20 -8.30
CA SER A 515 7.57 -15.46 -8.31
C SER A 515 8.29 -15.11 -9.62
N GLU A 516 7.60 -15.14 -10.76
CA GLU A 516 8.22 -14.80 -12.06
C GLU A 516 8.62 -13.32 -12.18
N VAL A 517 8.01 -12.44 -11.37
CA VAL A 517 8.28 -11.00 -11.33
C VAL A 517 8.72 -10.50 -9.96
N ILE A 518 8.35 -11.14 -8.85
CA ILE A 518 8.76 -10.77 -7.48
C ILE A 518 9.96 -11.61 -7.04
N ASP A 519 11.08 -10.96 -6.72
CA ASP A 519 12.23 -11.63 -6.10
C ASP A 519 11.99 -11.82 -4.60
N TRP A 520 11.43 -12.96 -4.24
CA TRP A 520 11.14 -13.33 -2.86
C TRP A 520 12.38 -13.43 -1.95
N ASN A 521 13.61 -13.53 -2.49
CA ASN A 521 14.83 -13.48 -1.68
C ASN A 521 15.05 -12.11 -1.03
N THR A 522 14.45 -11.06 -1.59
CA THR A 522 14.50 -9.69 -1.03
C THR A 522 13.40 -9.40 -0.01
N GLY A 523 12.34 -10.23 0.04
CA GLY A 523 11.15 -9.99 0.86
C GLY A 523 10.80 -11.08 1.89
N ALA A 524 11.42 -12.25 1.84
CA ALA A 524 11.12 -13.39 2.69
C ALA A 524 12.38 -14.15 3.14
N VAL A 525 12.24 -15.00 4.16
CA VAL A 525 13.22 -16.03 4.51
C VAL A 525 12.62 -17.38 4.13
N ILE A 526 13.23 -18.11 3.21
CA ILE A 526 12.78 -19.45 2.82
C ILE A 526 13.51 -20.48 3.70
N GLY A 527 12.76 -21.36 4.35
CA GLY A 527 13.29 -22.47 5.14
C GLY A 527 12.74 -23.81 4.68
N ASP A 528 13.50 -24.87 4.92
CA ASP A 528 13.08 -26.25 4.67
C ASP A 528 12.26 -26.75 5.88
N GLU A 529 11.08 -27.33 5.64
CA GLU A 529 10.25 -27.96 6.69
C GLU A 529 11.03 -29.02 7.51
N ARG A 530 12.00 -29.71 6.89
CA ARG A 530 12.88 -30.69 7.54
C ARG A 530 13.84 -30.06 8.57
N LEU A 531 14.12 -28.77 8.44
CA LEU A 531 15.07 -28.01 9.26
C LEU A 531 14.39 -27.07 10.26
N LEU A 532 13.09 -27.26 10.55
CA LEU A 532 12.29 -26.45 11.48
C LEU A 532 13.00 -26.12 12.80
N LEU A 533 13.72 -27.08 13.41
CA LEU A 533 14.42 -26.87 14.68
C LEU A 533 15.62 -25.90 14.59
N GLN A 534 16.18 -25.71 13.39
CA GLN A 534 17.30 -24.79 13.14
C GLN A 534 16.84 -23.35 12.89
N ILE A 535 15.55 -23.14 12.56
CA ILE A 535 15.00 -21.83 12.17
C ILE A 535 15.28 -20.71 13.18
N PRO A 536 15.19 -20.89 14.52
CA PRO A 536 15.57 -19.84 15.47
C PRO A 536 17.01 -19.38 15.33
N SER A 537 17.95 -20.32 15.18
CA SER A 537 19.37 -20.02 14.97
C SER A 537 19.60 -19.31 13.64
N THR A 538 18.91 -19.76 12.58
CA THR A 538 18.94 -19.12 11.26
C THR A 538 18.48 -17.67 11.34
N VAL A 539 17.31 -17.37 11.94
CA VAL A 539 16.82 -15.98 12.02
C VAL A 539 17.62 -15.10 12.99
N ARG A 540 18.24 -15.67 14.04
CA ARG A 540 19.20 -14.97 14.92
C ARG A 540 20.49 -14.57 14.20
N SER A 541 20.89 -15.28 13.14
CA SER A 541 22.09 -14.96 12.36
C SER A 541 21.90 -13.81 11.35
N ILE A 542 20.66 -13.36 11.12
CA ILE A 542 20.37 -12.31 10.12
C ILE A 542 20.65 -10.94 10.74
N HIS A 543 21.60 -10.22 10.14
CA HIS A 543 22.01 -8.89 10.61
C HIS A 543 20.93 -7.81 10.41
N GLN A 544 20.99 -6.75 11.24
CA GLN A 544 19.88 -5.82 11.46
C GLN A 544 19.56 -4.93 10.24
N ASP A 545 20.55 -4.68 9.37
CA ASP A 545 20.39 -3.99 8.09
C ASP A 545 19.61 -4.85 7.08
N LYS A 546 19.93 -6.15 6.97
CA LYS A 546 19.18 -7.12 6.15
C LYS A 546 17.76 -7.29 6.68
N ILE A 547 17.56 -7.28 8.00
CA ILE A 547 16.22 -7.24 8.62
C ILE A 547 15.46 -5.98 8.21
N LEU A 548 16.09 -4.81 8.21
CA LEU A 548 15.47 -3.56 7.76
C LEU A 548 15.10 -3.62 6.27
N ALA A 549 16.01 -4.08 5.41
CA ALA A 549 15.77 -4.25 3.97
C ALA A 549 14.59 -5.21 3.70
N LEU A 550 14.61 -6.41 4.29
CA LEU A 550 13.54 -7.40 4.18
C LEU A 550 12.17 -6.81 4.59
N ARG A 551 12.12 -5.98 5.64
CA ARG A 551 10.87 -5.38 6.15
C ARG A 551 10.39 -4.19 5.31
N LEU A 552 11.31 -3.40 4.74
CA LEU A 552 10.96 -2.37 3.77
C LEU A 552 10.37 -3.01 2.50
N GLN A 553 11.02 -4.05 1.98
CA GLN A 553 10.55 -4.77 0.80
C GLN A 553 9.22 -5.50 1.05
N THR A 554 9.08 -6.19 2.19
CA THR A 554 7.82 -6.77 2.67
C THR A 554 6.65 -5.77 2.58
N GLN A 555 6.87 -4.53 3.01
CA GLN A 555 5.85 -3.48 3.00
C GLN A 555 5.67 -2.80 1.64
N PHE A 556 6.71 -2.73 0.80
CA PHE A 556 6.56 -2.35 -0.61
C PHE A 556 5.66 -3.37 -1.33
N LEU A 557 5.98 -4.67 -1.26
CA LEU A 557 5.22 -5.73 -1.92
C LEU A 557 3.76 -5.78 -1.43
N TRP A 558 3.51 -5.62 -0.12
CA TRP A 558 2.14 -5.44 0.40
C TRP A 558 1.41 -4.27 -0.27
N LYS A 559 2.03 -3.07 -0.26
CA LYS A 559 1.43 -1.83 -0.75
C LYS A 559 1.25 -1.80 -2.28
N ALA A 560 2.11 -2.50 -3.02
CA ALA A 560 2.10 -2.57 -4.47
C ALA A 560 1.10 -3.62 -5.00
N TYR A 561 1.16 -4.86 -4.49
CA TYR A 561 0.52 -6.02 -5.15
C TYR A 561 -0.53 -6.76 -4.31
N PHE A 562 -0.47 -6.66 -2.97
CA PHE A 562 -1.22 -7.57 -2.09
C PHE A 562 -2.23 -6.93 -1.14
N SER A 563 -2.35 -5.59 -1.09
CA SER A 563 -3.26 -4.93 -0.14
C SER A 563 -4.75 -4.94 -0.52
N SER A 564 -5.12 -5.45 -1.68
CA SER A 564 -6.51 -5.58 -2.14
C SER A 564 -6.67 -6.60 -3.27
N VAL A 565 -7.88 -7.16 -3.42
CA VAL A 565 -8.26 -8.06 -4.53
C VAL A 565 -7.95 -7.40 -5.88
N GLU A 566 -8.29 -6.13 -6.00
CA GLU A 566 -7.96 -5.25 -7.13
C GLU A 566 -6.50 -5.38 -7.59
N LYS A 567 -5.54 -5.27 -6.66
CA LYS A 567 -4.11 -5.32 -6.99
C LYS A 567 -3.65 -6.72 -7.38
N ILE A 568 -4.18 -7.75 -6.73
CA ILE A 568 -3.87 -9.15 -7.03
C ILE A 568 -4.33 -9.48 -8.47
N VAL A 569 -5.55 -9.06 -8.82
CA VAL A 569 -6.13 -9.29 -10.15
C VAL A 569 -5.44 -8.45 -11.22
N LEU A 570 -5.21 -7.15 -10.98
CA LEU A 570 -4.47 -6.31 -11.94
C LEU A 570 -3.04 -6.82 -12.14
N THR A 571 -2.33 -7.22 -11.08
CA THR A 571 -0.98 -7.82 -11.21
C THR A 571 -1.00 -9.09 -12.06
N THR A 572 -2.00 -9.95 -11.87
CA THR A 572 -2.21 -11.16 -12.70
C THR A 572 -2.37 -10.80 -14.18
N VAL A 573 -3.18 -9.79 -14.50
CA VAL A 573 -3.46 -9.36 -15.88
C VAL A 573 -2.27 -8.64 -16.52
N GLU A 574 -1.53 -7.84 -15.76
CA GLU A 574 -0.31 -7.14 -16.19
C GLU A 574 0.85 -8.11 -16.48
N ILE A 575 1.03 -9.17 -15.67
CA ILE A 575 1.97 -10.26 -15.94
C ILE A 575 1.65 -10.92 -17.29
N ILE A 576 0.36 -11.21 -17.56
CA ILE A 576 -0.06 -11.79 -18.83
C ILE A 576 0.13 -10.79 -19.99
N GLN A 577 -0.05 -9.48 -19.76
CA GLN A 577 0.28 -8.46 -20.76
C GLN A 577 1.78 -8.46 -21.09
N ASP A 578 2.67 -8.45 -20.10
CA ASP A 578 4.12 -8.47 -20.29
C ASP A 578 4.57 -9.73 -21.07
N ARG A 579 3.99 -10.90 -20.79
CA ARG A 579 4.24 -12.16 -21.54
C ARG A 579 3.80 -12.11 -23.00
N VAL A 580 2.76 -11.34 -23.32
CA VAL A 580 2.23 -11.16 -24.69
C VAL A 580 2.99 -10.07 -25.45
N LEU A 581 3.43 -9.02 -24.77
CA LEU A 581 4.13 -7.86 -25.32
C LEU A 581 5.61 -7.84 -24.88
N GLN A 582 6.32 -8.95 -25.09
CA GLN A 582 7.66 -9.21 -24.54
C GLN A 582 8.70 -8.09 -24.84
N HIS A 583 8.59 -7.44 -26.00
CA HIS A 583 9.45 -6.32 -26.42
C HIS A 583 9.22 -5.03 -25.60
N THR A 584 8.08 -4.91 -24.93
CA THR A 584 7.75 -3.89 -23.92
C THR A 584 7.35 -4.54 -22.59
N ALA A 585 7.94 -5.68 -22.23
CA ALA A 585 7.77 -6.25 -20.89
C ALA A 585 8.52 -5.37 -19.87
N ARG A 586 8.00 -5.31 -18.64
CA ARG A 586 8.66 -4.58 -17.56
C ARG A 586 9.88 -5.34 -17.08
N SER A 587 10.95 -4.62 -16.73
CA SER A 587 12.12 -5.26 -16.12
C SER A 587 11.83 -5.72 -14.68
N ASN A 588 12.62 -6.67 -14.18
CA ASN A 588 12.54 -7.11 -12.79
C ASN A 588 12.67 -5.94 -11.78
N LEU A 589 13.45 -4.90 -12.12
CA LEU A 589 13.56 -3.70 -11.29
C LEU A 589 12.24 -2.93 -11.19
N MET A 590 11.47 -2.82 -12.29
CA MET A 590 10.15 -2.17 -12.28
C MET A 590 9.14 -2.91 -11.40
N TRP A 591 9.26 -4.24 -11.31
CA TRP A 591 8.43 -5.06 -10.43
C TRP A 591 8.89 -5.05 -8.96
N ASN A 592 10.19 -4.97 -8.69
CA ASN A 592 10.74 -5.06 -7.32
C ASN A 592 11.10 -3.71 -6.67
N SER A 593 10.95 -2.59 -7.39
CA SER A 593 11.22 -1.23 -6.88
C SER A 593 9.97 -0.35 -6.90
N HIS A 594 9.91 0.57 -5.94
CA HIS A 594 8.87 1.61 -5.88
C HIS A 594 8.81 2.43 -7.19
N PRO A 595 7.61 2.73 -7.75
CA PRO A 595 6.25 2.51 -7.24
C PRO A 595 5.65 1.12 -7.57
N GLY A 596 6.40 0.26 -8.27
CA GLY A 596 5.95 -1.05 -8.74
C GLY A 596 5.35 -1.03 -10.15
N GLY A 597 5.18 -2.23 -10.73
CA GLY A 597 4.76 -2.42 -12.13
C GLY A 597 3.39 -1.84 -12.46
N LEU A 598 2.46 -1.80 -11.50
CA LEU A 598 1.11 -1.23 -11.70
C LEU A 598 1.12 0.28 -12.03
N PHE A 599 2.14 1.02 -11.56
CA PHE A 599 2.31 2.45 -11.84
C PHE A 599 3.46 2.76 -12.82
N THR A 600 4.16 1.73 -13.28
CA THR A 600 5.29 1.84 -14.22
C THR A 600 4.85 1.20 -15.54
N LEU A 601 4.30 2.03 -16.43
CA LEU A 601 3.69 1.57 -17.69
C LEU A 601 4.76 1.49 -18.79
N PRO A 602 5.14 0.29 -19.27
CA PRO A 602 6.22 0.15 -20.26
C PRO A 602 5.83 0.65 -21.66
N GLN A 603 4.54 0.96 -21.86
CA GLN A 603 4.04 1.62 -23.07
C GLN A 603 4.39 3.11 -23.14
N TYR A 604 4.90 3.71 -22.05
CA TYR A 604 5.50 5.05 -22.06
C TYR A 604 6.98 4.98 -22.48
N SER A 605 7.77 4.12 -21.83
CA SER A 605 9.15 3.81 -22.20
C SER A 605 9.56 2.47 -21.57
N THR A 606 10.49 1.77 -22.23
CA THR A 606 11.20 0.62 -21.67
C THR A 606 12.48 1.04 -20.91
N TYR A 607 12.95 2.28 -21.11
CA TYR A 607 14.12 2.81 -20.44
C TYR A 607 13.77 3.39 -19.06
N LEU A 608 14.44 2.89 -18.03
CA LEU A 608 14.20 3.29 -16.63
C LEU A 608 14.49 4.78 -16.38
N GLY A 609 15.41 5.39 -17.13
CA GLY A 609 15.78 6.80 -16.99
C GLY A 609 14.76 7.81 -17.53
N ASP A 610 13.64 7.36 -18.10
CA ASP A 610 12.49 8.24 -18.43
C ASP A 610 11.50 8.38 -17.27
N PHE A 611 11.61 7.56 -16.20
CA PHE A 611 10.70 7.59 -15.06
C PHE A 611 11.36 8.30 -13.85
N PRO A 612 10.75 9.37 -13.30
CA PRO A 612 11.43 10.27 -12.35
C PRO A 612 11.83 9.59 -11.04
N PHE A 613 11.08 8.58 -10.61
CA PHE A 613 11.33 7.84 -9.38
C PHE A 613 12.54 6.89 -9.44
N TYR A 614 13.12 6.63 -10.62
CA TYR A 614 14.38 5.88 -10.73
C TYR A 614 15.62 6.77 -10.80
N TYR A 615 15.49 8.09 -10.93
CA TYR A 615 16.61 9.00 -11.17
C TYR A 615 17.68 8.90 -10.08
N ALA A 616 17.26 8.96 -8.81
CA ALA A 616 18.17 8.85 -7.66
C ALA A 616 18.87 7.48 -7.56
N GLY A 617 18.17 6.38 -7.90
CA GLY A 617 18.73 5.02 -7.87
C GLY A 617 19.71 4.73 -9.02
N LEU A 618 19.58 5.45 -10.14
CA LEU A 618 20.45 5.33 -11.31
C LEU A 618 21.55 6.41 -11.37
N GLY A 619 21.57 7.35 -10.42
CA GLY A 619 22.47 8.52 -10.47
C GLY A 619 22.15 9.53 -11.58
N ILE A 620 20.99 9.41 -12.23
CA ILE A 620 20.54 10.27 -13.32
C ILE A 620 20.05 11.60 -12.75
N LYS A 621 20.34 12.69 -13.45
CA LYS A 621 19.80 14.03 -13.16
C LYS A 621 18.75 14.40 -14.19
N ALA A 622 17.66 15.05 -13.75
CA ALA A 622 16.62 15.55 -14.63
C ALA A 622 17.17 16.56 -15.66
N HIS A 623 16.58 16.57 -16.86
CA HIS A 623 16.99 17.47 -17.95
C HIS A 623 17.05 18.94 -17.50
N PRO A 624 18.07 19.73 -17.87
CA PRO A 624 18.31 21.08 -17.34
C PRO A 624 17.37 22.17 -17.91
N ARG A 625 16.25 21.78 -18.53
CA ARG A 625 15.25 22.70 -19.10
C ARG A 625 13.83 22.19 -18.89
N PHE A 626 12.87 23.11 -18.88
CA PHE A 626 11.44 22.84 -18.81
C PHE A 626 10.68 23.32 -20.06
N THR A 627 9.51 22.72 -20.29
CA THR A 627 8.46 23.26 -21.15
C THR A 627 7.43 23.96 -20.26
N ALA A 628 7.06 25.21 -20.58
CA ALA A 628 5.93 25.87 -19.91
C ALA A 628 4.62 25.59 -20.65
N VAL A 629 3.53 25.40 -19.89
CA VAL A 629 2.17 25.18 -20.41
C VAL A 629 1.25 26.18 -19.71
N ILE A 630 0.84 27.22 -20.44
CA ILE A 630 -0.08 28.26 -19.96
C ILE A 630 -1.48 27.92 -20.49
N HIS A 631 -2.45 27.75 -19.59
CA HIS A 631 -3.85 27.50 -19.97
C HIS A 631 -4.59 28.83 -20.12
N ALA A 632 -4.97 29.17 -21.35
CA ALA A 632 -5.67 30.39 -21.72
C ALA A 632 -7.15 30.11 -21.96
N VAL A 633 -8.01 30.92 -21.35
CA VAL A 633 -9.48 30.76 -21.32
C VAL A 633 -10.21 32.10 -21.53
N THR A 634 -9.55 33.25 -21.37
CA THR A 634 -10.10 34.57 -21.72
C THR A 634 -9.46 35.14 -23.01
N PRO A 635 -10.19 35.99 -23.75
CA PRO A 635 -9.67 36.56 -25.00
C PRO A 635 -8.57 37.59 -24.75
N LEU A 636 -7.62 37.67 -25.71
CA LEU A 636 -6.52 38.63 -25.69
C LEU A 636 -6.98 39.98 -26.26
N VAL A 637 -7.40 40.87 -25.36
CA VAL A 637 -8.00 42.18 -25.61
C VAL A 637 -7.06 43.35 -25.33
N SER A 638 -6.02 43.19 -24.50
CA SER A 638 -5.08 44.26 -24.14
C SER A 638 -3.66 43.76 -23.89
N GLN A 639 -2.68 44.56 -24.32
CA GLN A 639 -1.25 44.34 -24.02
C GLN A 639 -0.91 44.43 -22.52
N SER A 640 -1.83 44.92 -21.69
CA SER A 640 -1.65 45.00 -20.22
C SER A 640 -2.08 43.75 -19.44
N GLN A 641 -2.70 42.75 -20.08
CA GLN A 641 -3.24 41.54 -19.43
C GLN A 641 -2.17 40.69 -18.72
N PRO A 642 -2.51 39.96 -17.64
CA PRO A 642 -1.56 39.14 -16.87
C PRO A 642 -0.80 38.12 -17.72
N ILE A 643 -1.50 37.40 -18.62
CA ILE A 643 -0.91 36.35 -19.48
C ILE A 643 0.32 36.81 -20.27
N LEU A 644 0.33 38.07 -20.76
CA LEU A 644 1.46 38.63 -21.52
C LEU A 644 2.66 38.95 -20.62
N LYS A 645 2.39 39.43 -19.40
CA LYS A 645 3.42 39.67 -18.38
C LYS A 645 4.02 38.33 -17.90
N LEU A 646 3.19 37.31 -17.74
CA LEU A 646 3.59 35.94 -17.39
C LEU A 646 4.45 35.31 -18.51
N LEU A 647 4.01 35.39 -19.78
CA LEU A 647 4.78 34.98 -20.94
C LEU A 647 6.19 35.61 -20.93
N MET A 648 6.27 36.93 -20.75
CA MET A 648 7.53 37.66 -20.70
C MET A 648 8.38 37.40 -19.43
N ALA A 649 7.78 36.93 -18.34
CA ALA A 649 8.50 36.52 -17.14
C ALA A 649 9.10 35.11 -17.29
N VAL A 650 8.34 34.17 -17.87
CA VAL A 650 8.76 32.79 -18.13
C VAL A 650 9.81 32.73 -19.25
N ALA A 651 9.61 33.47 -20.34
CA ALA A 651 10.54 33.48 -21.49
C ALA A 651 11.95 34.00 -21.17
N LYS A 652 12.10 34.74 -20.06
CA LYS A 652 13.39 35.24 -19.55
C LYS A 652 14.16 34.22 -18.70
N SER A 653 13.55 33.09 -18.34
CA SER A 653 14.23 32.03 -17.58
C SER A 653 15.27 31.34 -18.47
N PRO A 654 16.53 31.19 -18.04
CA PRO A 654 17.54 30.45 -18.79
C PRO A 654 17.25 28.95 -18.91
N TYR A 655 16.30 28.44 -18.12
CA TYR A 655 15.85 27.05 -18.12
C TYR A 655 14.59 26.83 -18.95
N CYS A 656 13.89 27.88 -19.39
CA CYS A 656 12.76 27.73 -20.30
C CYS A 656 13.27 27.33 -21.69
N SER A 657 12.71 26.27 -22.27
CA SER A 657 13.03 25.85 -23.64
C SER A 657 12.01 26.34 -24.67
N GLN A 658 10.74 26.41 -24.28
CA GLN A 658 9.58 26.78 -25.08
C GLN A 658 8.39 27.07 -24.15
N ILE A 659 7.42 27.82 -24.66
CA ILE A 659 6.14 28.05 -23.98
C ILE A 659 5.01 27.59 -24.90
N ILE A 660 4.16 26.71 -24.40
CA ILE A 660 2.93 26.28 -25.04
C ILE A 660 1.77 27.07 -24.41
N VAL A 661 0.99 27.77 -25.22
CA VAL A 661 -0.26 28.40 -24.81
C VAL A 661 -1.42 27.54 -25.32
N LEU A 662 -2.15 26.92 -24.40
CA LEU A 662 -3.33 26.12 -24.71
C LEU A 662 -4.55 27.04 -24.77
N TRP A 663 -5.06 27.28 -25.98
CA TRP A 663 -6.13 28.23 -26.27
C TRP A 663 -7.51 27.58 -26.13
N ASN A 664 -7.99 27.51 -24.89
CA ASN A 664 -9.30 27.01 -24.51
C ASN A 664 -10.31 28.17 -24.31
N CYS A 665 -10.24 29.19 -25.18
CA CYS A 665 -11.20 30.29 -25.21
C CYS A 665 -12.17 30.14 -26.39
N ASP A 666 -13.45 30.50 -26.21
CA ASP A 666 -14.47 30.45 -27.27
C ASP A 666 -14.32 31.54 -28.34
N LYS A 667 -13.30 32.39 -28.22
CA LYS A 667 -12.96 33.43 -29.21
C LYS A 667 -11.81 32.97 -30.09
N PRO A 668 -11.78 33.35 -31.38
CA PRO A 668 -10.74 32.90 -32.30
C PRO A 668 -9.34 33.35 -31.86
N LEU A 669 -8.34 32.55 -32.25
CA LEU A 669 -6.93 32.78 -31.97
C LEU A 669 -6.50 34.24 -32.25
N PRO A 670 -5.79 34.91 -31.31
CA PRO A 670 -5.21 36.22 -31.56
C PRO A 670 -4.19 36.18 -32.70
N ALA A 671 -4.33 37.11 -33.64
CA ALA A 671 -3.40 37.27 -34.76
C ALA A 671 -1.95 37.39 -34.29
N LYS A 672 -0.99 36.81 -35.03
CA LYS A 672 0.41 36.61 -34.60
C LYS A 672 1.07 37.85 -33.98
N HIS A 673 0.82 39.05 -34.51
CA HIS A 673 1.38 40.31 -34.01
C HIS A 673 0.90 40.74 -32.60
N ARG A 674 -0.16 40.12 -32.04
CA ARG A 674 -0.62 40.41 -30.67
C ARG A 674 0.15 39.63 -29.60
N TRP A 675 0.87 38.58 -29.99
CA TRP A 675 1.73 37.80 -29.09
C TRP A 675 3.11 38.46 -28.95
N PRO A 676 3.76 38.35 -27.78
CA PRO A 676 5.00 39.08 -27.52
C PRO A 676 6.21 38.38 -28.15
N VAL A 677 7.08 39.17 -28.78
CA VAL A 677 8.39 38.67 -29.25
C VAL A 677 9.22 38.27 -28.02
N THR A 678 9.72 37.04 -28.04
CA THR A 678 10.25 36.33 -26.87
C THR A 678 11.53 35.57 -27.23
N SER A 679 12.39 35.35 -26.25
CA SER A 679 13.68 34.64 -26.36
C SER A 679 13.57 33.12 -26.52
N VAL A 680 12.36 32.58 -26.41
CA VAL A 680 12.02 31.16 -26.55
C VAL A 680 10.80 31.03 -27.47
N PRO A 681 10.64 29.94 -28.23
CA PRO A 681 9.47 29.75 -29.08
C PRO A 681 8.18 29.69 -28.25
N VAL A 682 7.19 30.48 -28.67
CA VAL A 682 5.81 30.43 -28.16
C VAL A 682 4.95 29.69 -29.18
N ILE A 683 4.47 28.51 -28.81
CA ILE A 683 3.56 27.68 -29.61
C ILE A 683 2.15 27.88 -29.07
N VAL A 684 1.20 28.24 -29.92
CA VAL A 684 -0.22 28.35 -29.52
C VAL A 684 -0.98 27.18 -30.12
N ILE A 685 -1.66 26.40 -29.26
CA ILE A 685 -2.44 25.22 -29.66
C ILE A 685 -3.90 25.50 -29.28
N GLU A 686 -4.80 25.54 -30.26
CA GLU A 686 -6.24 25.55 -30.00
C GLU A 686 -6.73 24.11 -29.83
N GLY A 687 -7.31 23.81 -28.67
CA GLY A 687 -7.77 22.45 -28.35
C GLY A 687 -9.10 22.13 -29.01
N GLU A 688 -9.20 20.93 -29.62
CA GLU A 688 -10.43 20.41 -30.25
C GLU A 688 -11.63 20.43 -29.29
N ASN A 689 -11.38 20.05 -28.03
CA ASN A 689 -12.36 20.04 -26.95
C ASN A 689 -11.86 20.97 -25.83
N LYS A 690 -12.54 22.10 -25.59
CA LYS A 690 -12.05 23.19 -24.72
C LYS A 690 -12.28 22.94 -23.22
N VAL A 691 -12.09 21.70 -22.77
CA VAL A 691 -12.31 21.24 -21.38
C VAL A 691 -11.14 21.56 -20.45
N MET A 692 -11.33 21.51 -19.13
CA MET A 692 -10.25 21.87 -18.18
C MET A 692 -9.12 20.83 -18.10
N SER A 693 -9.41 19.53 -18.29
CA SER A 693 -8.36 18.51 -18.27
C SER A 693 -7.40 18.55 -19.46
N SER A 694 -7.70 19.34 -20.50
CA SER A 694 -6.89 19.51 -21.72
C SER A 694 -5.40 19.74 -21.42
N ARG A 695 -5.09 20.46 -20.35
CA ARG A 695 -3.71 20.77 -19.94
C ARG A 695 -2.84 19.55 -19.61
N PHE A 696 -3.44 18.38 -19.37
CA PHE A 696 -2.76 17.12 -19.06
C PHE A 696 -2.77 16.11 -20.22
N LEU A 697 -3.21 16.51 -21.42
CA LEU A 697 -3.15 15.67 -22.61
C LEU A 697 -1.71 15.48 -23.10
N LEU A 698 -1.50 14.45 -23.92
CA LEU A 698 -0.22 14.11 -24.52
C LEU A 698 0.01 14.94 -25.80
N TYR A 699 0.57 16.14 -25.65
CA TYR A 699 1.05 16.95 -26.76
C TYR A 699 2.49 16.56 -27.13
N GLU A 700 2.73 16.21 -28.40
CA GLU A 700 4.06 15.80 -28.90
C GLU A 700 5.14 16.89 -28.73
N SER A 701 4.73 18.16 -28.64
CA SER A 701 5.60 19.29 -28.33
C SER A 701 6.17 19.30 -26.91
N ILE A 702 5.59 18.55 -25.96
CA ILE A 702 6.09 18.44 -24.56
C ILE A 702 7.22 17.40 -24.50
N THR A 703 8.40 17.80 -24.96
CA THR A 703 9.60 16.95 -25.03
C THR A 703 10.41 16.90 -23.73
N ASN A 704 10.43 17.99 -22.94
CA ASN A 704 11.19 18.04 -21.68
C ASN A 704 10.48 17.30 -20.54
N ASP A 705 11.28 16.68 -19.67
CA ASP A 705 10.81 16.01 -18.45
C ASP A 705 10.00 16.93 -17.52
N ALA A 706 10.43 18.19 -17.39
CA ALA A 706 9.78 19.18 -16.53
C ALA A 706 8.68 19.94 -17.29
N VAL A 707 7.46 19.88 -16.76
CA VAL A 707 6.32 20.67 -17.22
C VAL A 707 5.99 21.73 -16.18
N LEU A 708 6.20 23.01 -16.51
CA LEU A 708 5.74 24.16 -15.71
C LEU A 708 4.31 24.51 -16.14
N SER A 709 3.34 24.07 -15.36
CA SER A 709 1.91 24.31 -15.60
C SER A 709 1.43 25.58 -14.91
N LEU A 710 0.76 26.44 -15.69
CA LEU A 710 0.41 27.81 -15.33
C LEU A 710 -1.02 28.17 -15.78
N ASP A 711 -1.72 28.96 -14.96
CA ASP A 711 -2.99 29.61 -15.32
C ASP A 711 -2.74 31.04 -15.85
N GLU A 712 -3.59 31.52 -16.77
CA GLU A 712 -3.43 32.81 -17.45
C GLU A 712 -3.40 34.06 -16.53
N ASP A 713 -3.94 33.97 -15.31
CA ASP A 713 -3.95 35.02 -14.28
C ASP A 713 -2.77 34.92 -13.29
N THR A 714 -1.90 33.91 -13.43
CA THR A 714 -0.76 33.69 -12.54
C THR A 714 0.25 34.82 -12.63
N VAL A 715 0.60 35.41 -11.50
CA VAL A 715 1.64 36.44 -11.38
C VAL A 715 2.90 35.82 -10.75
N LEU A 716 3.95 35.68 -11.55
CA LEU A 716 5.26 35.19 -11.13
C LEU A 716 6.37 36.01 -11.79
N SER A 717 7.48 36.23 -11.08
CA SER A 717 8.73 36.71 -11.65
C SER A 717 9.59 35.55 -12.16
N THR A 718 10.49 35.85 -13.10
CA THR A 718 11.52 34.91 -13.58
C THR A 718 12.29 34.28 -12.42
N THR A 719 12.62 35.06 -11.38
CA THR A 719 13.38 34.59 -10.21
C THR A 719 12.63 33.57 -9.34
N GLU A 720 11.31 33.57 -9.38
CA GLU A 720 10.49 32.55 -8.68
C GLU A 720 10.37 31.29 -9.53
N VAL A 721 10.19 31.44 -10.86
CA VAL A 721 10.20 30.34 -11.84
C VAL A 721 11.53 29.57 -11.79
N ASP A 722 12.66 30.27 -11.82
CA ASP A 722 14.00 29.67 -11.75
C ASP A 722 14.21 28.92 -10.42
N PHE A 723 13.75 29.48 -9.30
CA PHE A 723 13.82 28.84 -7.99
C PHE A 723 12.95 27.58 -7.92
N ALA A 724 11.69 27.64 -8.38
CA ALA A 724 10.80 26.49 -8.40
C ALA A 724 11.35 25.36 -9.28
N PHE A 725 11.97 25.67 -10.42
CA PHE A 725 12.63 24.68 -11.27
C PHE A 725 13.84 24.05 -10.58
N THR A 726 14.70 24.86 -9.95
CA THR A 726 15.86 24.38 -9.19
C THR A 726 15.44 23.44 -8.05
N VAL A 727 14.33 23.74 -7.36
CA VAL A 727 13.74 22.86 -6.35
C VAL A 727 13.21 21.58 -6.98
N TRP A 728 12.49 21.65 -8.11
CA TRP A 728 11.96 20.47 -8.80
C TRP A 728 13.07 19.53 -9.29
N GLN A 729 14.21 20.03 -9.76
CA GLN A 729 15.36 19.19 -10.13
C GLN A 729 15.92 18.35 -8.96
N SER A 730 15.63 18.74 -7.70
CA SER A 730 16.00 17.98 -6.49
C SER A 730 14.95 16.94 -6.08
N PHE A 731 13.74 17.01 -6.64
CA PHE A 731 12.57 16.19 -6.30
C PHE A 731 11.69 15.91 -7.54
N PRO A 732 12.25 15.38 -8.65
CA PRO A 732 11.59 15.34 -9.95
C PRO A 732 10.30 14.51 -9.96
N GLU A 733 10.17 13.57 -9.03
CA GLU A 733 8.99 12.73 -8.86
C GLU A 733 7.80 13.44 -8.21
N ARG A 734 7.99 14.62 -7.60
CA ARG A 734 6.97 15.36 -6.84
C ARG A 734 6.45 16.60 -7.57
N ILE A 735 5.23 17.02 -7.22
CA ILE A 735 4.71 18.33 -7.63
C ILE A 735 5.37 19.41 -6.76
N VAL A 736 5.97 20.42 -7.40
CA VAL A 736 6.61 21.58 -6.75
C VAL A 736 5.90 22.85 -7.18
N GLY A 737 5.39 23.67 -6.26
CA GLY A 737 4.66 24.88 -6.65
C GLY A 737 4.15 25.72 -5.48
N TYR A 738 3.37 26.75 -5.80
CA TYR A 738 3.05 27.84 -4.85
C TYR A 738 1.67 27.73 -4.19
N PRO A 739 0.56 27.42 -4.90
CA PRO A 739 -0.77 27.45 -4.32
C PRO A 739 -1.06 26.19 -3.50
N ALA A 740 -0.63 26.19 -2.25
CA ALA A 740 -0.87 25.09 -1.32
C ALA A 740 -2.34 25.03 -0.86
N ARG A 741 -2.87 23.80 -0.73
CA ARG A 741 -4.20 23.47 -0.17
C ARG A 741 -4.09 22.22 0.69
N SER A 742 -5.11 21.91 1.49
CA SER A 742 -5.14 20.66 2.27
C SER A 742 -6.47 19.93 2.20
N HIS A 743 -6.46 18.69 2.65
CA HIS A 743 -7.65 17.91 2.98
C HIS A 743 -7.77 17.74 4.51
N PHE A 744 -8.94 17.33 4.98
CA PHE A 744 -9.18 16.95 6.38
C PHE A 744 -10.25 15.86 6.45
N TRP A 745 -10.44 15.20 7.60
CA TRP A 745 -11.58 14.31 7.82
C TRP A 745 -12.66 15.07 8.60
N ASP A 746 -13.88 15.14 8.07
CA ASP A 746 -15.05 15.68 8.77
C ASP A 746 -15.75 14.54 9.52
N SER A 747 -15.34 14.30 10.76
CA SER A 747 -15.88 13.23 11.61
C SER A 747 -17.39 13.31 11.82
N ASN A 748 -17.99 14.50 11.70
CA ASN A 748 -19.43 14.70 11.87
C ASN A 748 -20.24 14.35 10.62
N LYS A 749 -19.58 14.17 9.46
CA LYS A 749 -20.19 13.85 8.17
C LYS A 749 -19.55 12.64 7.49
N GLU A 750 -18.69 11.92 8.21
CA GLU A 750 -17.90 10.75 7.79
C GLU A 750 -17.32 10.87 6.36
N ARG A 751 -16.73 12.03 6.04
CA ARG A 751 -16.26 12.33 4.68
C ARG A 751 -15.01 13.21 4.65
N TRP A 752 -14.28 13.14 3.53
CA TRP A 752 -13.09 13.95 3.30
C TRP A 752 -13.46 15.39 2.95
N GLY A 753 -12.87 16.35 3.66
CA GLY A 753 -13.07 17.79 3.51
C GLY A 753 -11.97 18.46 2.69
N TYR A 754 -12.32 19.34 1.75
CA TYR A 754 -11.36 20.23 1.06
C TYR A 754 -11.21 21.56 1.83
N THR A 755 -9.97 22.06 2.00
CA THR A 755 -9.73 23.35 2.68
C THR A 755 -8.75 24.26 1.95
N SER A 756 -9.12 25.54 1.88
CA SER A 756 -8.31 26.68 1.43
C SER A 756 -7.71 27.50 2.59
N LYS A 757 -7.92 27.10 3.85
CA LYS A 757 -7.37 27.80 5.01
C LYS A 757 -5.85 27.86 4.94
N TRP A 758 -5.28 29.02 5.29
CA TRP A 758 -3.84 29.27 5.26
C TRP A 758 -3.13 28.65 6.47
N THR A 759 -2.94 27.33 6.43
CA THR A 759 -2.20 26.55 7.41
C THR A 759 -0.74 26.33 6.99
N ASN A 760 0.13 26.04 7.98
CA ASN A 760 1.49 25.54 7.72
C ASN A 760 1.47 24.11 7.19
N ASP A 761 0.47 23.32 7.61
CA ASP A 761 0.14 22.02 7.03
C ASP A 761 -0.59 22.16 5.68
N TYR A 762 -0.18 21.36 4.71
CA TYR A 762 -0.81 21.22 3.39
C TYR A 762 -0.64 19.79 2.87
N SER A 763 -1.41 19.42 1.85
CA SER A 763 -1.37 18.08 1.23
C SER A 763 -1.62 18.08 -0.28
N MET A 764 -1.89 19.26 -0.87
CA MET A 764 -2.00 19.49 -2.31
C MET A 764 -1.26 20.78 -2.68
N VAL A 765 -0.73 20.82 -3.90
CA VAL A 765 -0.24 22.04 -4.57
C VAL A 765 -0.93 22.13 -5.92
N LEU A 766 -1.65 23.23 -6.17
CA LEU A 766 -2.52 23.31 -7.35
C LEU A 766 -1.71 23.49 -8.63
N THR A 767 -2.08 22.73 -9.67
CA THR A 767 -1.38 22.69 -10.98
C THR A 767 -1.51 23.95 -11.81
N GLY A 768 -2.27 24.95 -11.33
CA GLY A 768 -2.32 26.30 -11.90
C GLY A 768 -1.06 27.13 -11.68
N ALA A 769 -0.16 26.73 -10.78
CA ALA A 769 1.20 27.28 -10.72
C ALA A 769 2.15 26.25 -10.06
N ALA A 770 2.53 25.22 -10.83
CA ALA A 770 3.39 24.14 -10.35
C ALA A 770 4.22 23.48 -11.47
N ILE A 771 5.34 22.87 -11.08
CA ILE A 771 6.20 22.02 -11.91
C ILE A 771 6.03 20.56 -11.49
N TYR A 772 5.92 19.67 -12.46
CA TYR A 772 5.86 18.21 -12.28
C TYR A 772 6.43 17.49 -13.51
N HIS A 773 6.61 16.17 -13.41
CA HIS A 773 7.17 15.36 -14.51
C HIS A 773 6.14 15.02 -15.60
N ARG A 774 6.54 15.10 -16.88
CA ARG A 774 5.69 14.80 -18.05
C ARG A 774 5.03 13.42 -18.02
N TYR A 775 5.64 12.41 -17.38
CA TYR A 775 5.06 11.08 -17.21
C TYR A 775 3.67 11.10 -16.55
N TYR A 776 3.37 12.12 -15.74
CA TYR A 776 2.05 12.25 -15.12
C TYR A 776 0.93 12.62 -16.11
N HIS A 777 1.23 13.21 -17.28
CA HIS A 777 0.26 13.32 -18.39
C HIS A 777 -0.09 11.92 -18.95
N TYR A 778 0.92 11.05 -19.09
CA TYR A 778 0.74 9.68 -19.58
C TYR A 778 -0.13 8.85 -18.62
N LEU A 779 0.15 8.92 -17.32
CA LEU A 779 -0.69 8.27 -16.31
C LEU A 779 -2.10 8.89 -16.22
N TYR A 780 -2.24 10.22 -16.31
CA TYR A 780 -3.55 10.86 -16.34
C TYR A 780 -4.37 10.37 -17.56
N THR A 781 -3.73 10.22 -18.72
CA THR A 781 -4.37 9.79 -19.96
C THR A 781 -4.69 8.28 -19.97
N HIS A 782 -3.75 7.40 -19.60
CA HIS A 782 -3.86 5.95 -19.83
C HIS A 782 -4.11 5.10 -18.57
N PHE A 783 -3.81 5.61 -17.36
CA PHE A 783 -4.07 4.90 -16.10
C PHE A 783 -5.41 5.29 -15.47
N LEU A 784 -5.78 6.58 -15.48
CA LEU A 784 -7.06 7.02 -14.92
C LEU A 784 -8.26 6.65 -15.83
N PRO A 785 -9.37 6.12 -15.26
CA PRO A 785 -10.54 5.74 -16.03
C PRO A 785 -11.28 6.97 -16.56
N SER A 786 -11.93 6.81 -17.72
CA SER A 786 -12.71 7.89 -18.34
C SER A 786 -13.84 8.41 -17.43
N SER A 787 -14.38 7.59 -16.53
CA SER A 787 -15.40 8.02 -15.56
C SER A 787 -14.94 9.12 -14.59
N LEU A 788 -13.64 9.21 -14.26
CA LEU A 788 -13.11 10.31 -13.44
C LEU A 788 -12.75 11.53 -14.29
N LYS A 789 -12.20 11.33 -15.50
CA LYS A 789 -11.87 12.42 -16.44
C LYS A 789 -13.14 13.15 -16.89
N ASN A 790 -14.15 12.41 -17.35
CA ASN A 790 -15.44 12.97 -17.73
C ASN A 790 -16.11 13.75 -16.59
N MET A 791 -15.93 13.34 -15.32
CA MET A 791 -16.44 14.10 -14.17
C MET A 791 -15.71 15.44 -13.99
N VAL A 792 -14.38 15.45 -14.11
CA VAL A 792 -13.56 16.69 -14.08
C VAL A 792 -13.97 17.64 -15.20
N ASP A 793 -14.18 17.12 -16.41
CA ASP A 793 -14.55 17.92 -17.57
C ASP A 793 -15.99 18.45 -17.50
N GLN A 794 -16.95 17.64 -16.99
CA GLN A 794 -18.34 18.05 -16.75
C GLN A 794 -18.46 19.11 -15.65
N LEU A 795 -17.62 19.05 -14.62
CA LEU A 795 -17.59 20.05 -13.55
C LEU A 795 -16.71 21.27 -13.87
N ALA A 796 -15.90 21.21 -14.93
CA ALA A 796 -14.87 22.19 -15.27
C ALA A 796 -13.97 22.58 -14.06
N ASN A 797 -13.65 21.58 -13.22
CA ASN A 797 -13.06 21.76 -11.89
C ASN A 797 -12.38 20.45 -11.42
N CYS A 798 -11.59 20.52 -10.35
CA CYS A 798 -10.95 19.38 -9.68
C CYS A 798 -9.87 18.62 -10.47
N GLU A 799 -9.42 19.12 -11.62
CA GLU A 799 -8.34 18.54 -12.41
C GLU A 799 -7.01 18.57 -11.63
N ASP A 800 -6.77 19.66 -10.89
CA ASP A 800 -5.66 19.85 -9.97
C ASP A 800 -5.69 18.87 -8.78
N ILE A 801 -6.87 18.64 -8.19
CA ILE A 801 -7.08 17.65 -7.12
C ILE A 801 -6.82 16.25 -7.68
N LEU A 802 -7.35 15.90 -8.87
CA LEU A 802 -7.16 14.59 -9.46
C LEU A 802 -5.68 14.30 -9.79
N MET A 803 -4.94 15.30 -10.28
CA MET A 803 -3.50 15.21 -10.49
C MET A 803 -2.73 15.03 -9.17
N ASN A 804 -3.06 15.79 -8.12
CA ASN A 804 -2.44 15.60 -6.80
C ASN A 804 -2.75 14.22 -6.20
N PHE A 805 -3.97 13.72 -6.38
CA PHE A 805 -4.36 12.36 -6.00
C PHE A 805 -3.53 11.30 -6.75
N LEU A 806 -3.36 11.45 -8.06
CA LEU A 806 -2.56 10.55 -8.90
C LEU A 806 -1.08 10.54 -8.47
N VAL A 807 -0.43 11.71 -8.37
CA VAL A 807 0.99 11.78 -7.98
C VAL A 807 1.22 11.26 -6.56
N SER A 808 0.31 11.56 -5.62
CA SER A 808 0.39 11.01 -4.25
C SER A 808 0.13 9.49 -4.24
N ALA A 809 -0.73 8.98 -5.11
CA ALA A 809 -1.00 7.55 -5.25
C ALA A 809 0.18 6.79 -5.85
N VAL A 810 0.94 7.37 -6.79
CA VAL A 810 2.17 6.80 -7.34
C VAL A 810 3.30 6.89 -6.31
N THR A 811 3.69 8.10 -5.92
CA THR A 811 4.90 8.36 -5.12
C THR A 811 4.77 7.96 -3.66
N LYS A 812 3.55 8.00 -3.09
CA LYS A 812 3.29 7.99 -1.63
C LYS A 812 3.99 9.13 -0.86
N LEU A 813 4.39 10.20 -1.56
CA LEU A 813 5.01 11.39 -1.01
C LEU A 813 4.06 12.60 -1.14
N PRO A 814 4.13 13.58 -0.22
CA PRO A 814 3.37 14.82 -0.35
C PRO A 814 3.99 15.74 -1.42
N PRO A 815 3.28 16.74 -1.95
CA PRO A 815 3.88 17.77 -2.80
C PRO A 815 4.85 18.67 -2.02
N ILE A 816 5.53 19.60 -2.70
CA ILE A 816 6.46 20.59 -2.11
C ILE A 816 5.95 22.00 -2.36
N LYS A 817 5.83 22.77 -1.28
CA LYS A 817 5.47 24.19 -1.31
C LYS A 817 6.72 25.07 -1.46
N VAL A 818 6.80 25.78 -2.58
CA VAL A 818 7.68 26.95 -2.76
C VAL A 818 6.89 28.25 -2.54
N THR A 819 7.58 29.37 -2.37
CA THR A 819 6.93 30.65 -2.04
C THR A 819 7.06 31.71 -3.13
N GLN A 820 6.01 32.52 -3.23
CA GLN A 820 5.99 33.79 -3.95
C GLN A 820 6.40 34.90 -2.99
N LYS A 821 7.06 35.93 -3.50
CA LYS A 821 7.28 37.19 -2.78
C LYS A 821 5.91 37.80 -2.46
N LYS A 822 5.74 38.34 -1.25
CA LYS A 822 4.53 39.09 -0.87
C LYS A 822 4.41 40.34 -1.74
N GLN A 823 3.71 40.25 -2.87
CA GLN A 823 3.06 41.41 -3.46
C GLN A 823 1.96 41.84 -2.48
N TYR A 824 2.03 43.09 -2.00
CA TYR A 824 0.99 43.64 -1.14
C TYR A 824 -0.31 43.76 -1.94
N LYS A 825 -1.46 43.44 -1.33
CA LYS A 825 -2.61 42.88 -2.07
C LYS A 825 -3.52 43.92 -2.76
N GLU A 826 -2.98 45.03 -3.23
CA GLU A 826 -3.72 46.15 -3.82
C GLU A 826 -4.48 45.74 -5.10
N THR A 827 -3.90 44.85 -5.91
CA THR A 827 -4.47 44.40 -7.20
C THR A 827 -5.79 43.63 -7.09
N MET A 828 -6.24 43.24 -5.89
CA MET A 828 -7.45 42.43 -5.67
C MET A 828 -8.68 43.20 -5.20
N MET A 829 -8.64 44.54 -5.19
CA MET A 829 -9.81 45.40 -4.95
C MET A 829 -10.16 46.30 -6.14
N GLY A 830 -9.40 46.23 -7.24
CA GLY A 830 -9.45 47.22 -8.33
C GLY A 830 -9.99 46.75 -9.69
N GLN A 831 -10.58 45.56 -9.82
CA GLN A 831 -11.11 45.07 -11.12
C GLN A 831 -12.55 44.55 -11.04
N SER A 832 -13.47 45.37 -11.54
CA SER A 832 -14.91 45.11 -11.70
C SER A 832 -15.22 44.36 -13.01
N SER A 833 -14.74 43.12 -13.16
CA SER A 833 -14.99 42.32 -14.38
C SER A 833 -15.16 40.82 -14.09
N ARG A 834 -16.42 40.41 -13.87
CA ARG A 834 -16.89 39.08 -13.43
C ARG A 834 -16.37 38.65 -12.05
N ALA A 835 -17.21 37.94 -11.30
CA ALA A 835 -16.77 37.23 -10.11
C ALA A 835 -15.73 36.17 -10.50
N SER A 836 -14.64 36.05 -9.73
CA SER A 836 -13.66 34.99 -9.92
C SER A 836 -14.32 33.62 -9.74
N ARG A 837 -13.98 32.62 -10.55
CA ARG A 837 -14.49 31.23 -10.40
C ARG A 837 -14.22 30.66 -8.99
N TRP A 838 -13.20 31.18 -8.29
CA TRP A 838 -12.87 30.82 -6.91
C TRP A 838 -13.80 31.43 -5.84
N ALA A 839 -14.67 32.38 -6.22
CA ALA A 839 -15.63 33.06 -5.33
C ALA A 839 -17.05 32.48 -5.41
N ASP A 840 -17.29 31.52 -6.31
CA ASP A 840 -18.53 30.77 -6.40
C ASP A 840 -18.70 29.81 -5.19
N PRO A 841 -19.82 29.84 -4.44
CA PRO A 841 -20.09 28.88 -3.38
C PRO A 841 -20.06 27.42 -3.85
N ASP A 842 -20.57 27.13 -5.05
CA ASP A 842 -20.65 25.78 -5.58
C ASP A 842 -19.27 25.23 -5.95
N HIS A 843 -18.33 26.08 -6.34
CA HIS A 843 -16.94 25.67 -6.63
C HIS A 843 -16.27 24.95 -5.45
N PHE A 844 -16.58 25.34 -4.20
CA PHE A 844 -16.12 24.61 -3.01
C PHE A 844 -16.90 23.31 -2.77
N ALA A 845 -18.21 23.28 -3.00
CA ALA A 845 -19.04 22.08 -2.87
C ALA A 845 -18.71 21.00 -3.94
N GLN A 846 -18.32 21.43 -5.13
CA GLN A 846 -17.81 20.57 -6.20
C GLN A 846 -16.48 19.93 -5.79
N ARG A 847 -15.48 20.72 -5.36
CA ARG A 847 -14.17 20.20 -4.89
C ARG A 847 -14.30 19.24 -3.71
N GLN A 848 -15.21 19.54 -2.78
CA GLN A 848 -15.63 18.64 -1.70
C GLN A 848 -16.17 17.30 -2.22
N THR A 849 -16.97 17.32 -3.28
CA THR A 849 -17.58 16.12 -3.89
C THR A 849 -16.53 15.30 -4.67
N CYS A 850 -15.72 15.95 -5.50
CA CYS A 850 -14.60 15.35 -6.24
C CYS A 850 -13.66 14.57 -5.31
N MET A 851 -13.24 15.19 -4.19
CA MET A 851 -12.31 14.57 -3.24
C MET A 851 -12.84 13.24 -2.68
N ASN A 852 -14.15 13.14 -2.41
CA ASN A 852 -14.76 11.91 -1.92
C ASN A 852 -14.94 10.87 -3.03
N LYS A 853 -15.29 11.28 -4.26
CA LYS A 853 -15.36 10.37 -5.41
C LYS A 853 -13.99 9.78 -5.76
N PHE A 854 -12.93 10.59 -5.73
CA PHE A 854 -11.57 10.14 -5.99
C PHE A 854 -11.07 9.20 -4.87
N ALA A 855 -11.28 9.56 -3.59
CA ALA A 855 -10.89 8.70 -2.47
C ALA A 855 -11.66 7.37 -2.46
N SER A 856 -12.90 7.35 -2.94
CA SER A 856 -13.69 6.13 -3.17
C SER A 856 -13.13 5.28 -4.31
N TRP A 857 -12.69 5.87 -5.43
CA TRP A 857 -12.11 5.12 -6.55
C TRP A 857 -10.72 4.55 -6.23
N PHE A 858 -9.82 5.35 -5.64
CA PHE A 858 -8.53 4.85 -5.13
C PHE A 858 -8.68 3.91 -3.90
N GLY A 859 -9.91 3.69 -3.42
CA GLY A 859 -10.28 2.88 -2.25
C GLY A 859 -9.79 3.41 -0.89
N ALA A 860 -8.89 4.38 -0.89
CA ALA A 860 -8.42 5.13 0.28
C ALA A 860 -8.01 6.55 -0.16
N MET A 861 -7.90 7.47 0.80
CA MET A 861 -7.24 8.76 0.56
C MET A 861 -5.75 8.54 0.23
N PRO A 862 -5.26 8.93 -0.96
CA PRO A 862 -3.85 8.77 -1.33
C PRO A 862 -2.99 9.96 -0.91
N LEU A 863 -3.60 11.13 -0.67
CA LEU A 863 -2.89 12.34 -0.27
C LEU A 863 -2.09 12.15 1.02
N VAL A 864 -1.00 12.89 1.12
CA VAL A 864 -0.08 12.89 2.27
C VAL A 864 0.11 14.33 2.73
N HIS A 865 0.19 14.53 4.05
CA HIS A 865 0.40 15.83 4.66
C HIS A 865 1.89 16.22 4.71
N SER A 866 2.15 17.52 4.68
CA SER A 866 3.48 18.12 4.72
C SER A 866 3.44 19.50 5.35
N GLN A 867 4.51 19.84 6.06
CA GLN A 867 4.80 21.21 6.52
C GLN A 867 6.08 21.75 5.85
N MET A 868 6.68 20.98 4.93
CA MET A 868 7.90 21.35 4.22
C MET A 868 7.64 22.55 3.32
N ARG A 869 8.39 23.63 3.54
CA ARG A 869 8.34 24.87 2.77
C ARG A 869 9.76 25.24 2.37
N LEU A 870 9.97 25.57 1.11
CA LEU A 870 11.25 26.06 0.60
C LEU A 870 11.09 27.51 0.14
N ASP A 871 11.85 28.40 0.76
CA ASP A 871 11.94 29.82 0.42
C ASP A 871 13.27 30.11 -0.29
N PRO A 872 13.35 31.13 -1.15
CA PRO A 872 14.60 31.57 -1.79
C PRO A 872 15.46 32.37 -0.80
N VAL A 873 16.04 31.69 0.20
CA VAL A 873 16.73 32.26 1.39
C VAL A 873 17.79 33.34 1.08
N LEU A 874 18.38 33.36 -0.12
CA LEU A 874 19.47 34.28 -0.49
C LEU A 874 19.26 35.05 -1.81
N PHE A 875 18.09 35.01 -2.45
CA PHE A 875 17.92 35.65 -3.76
C PHE A 875 17.73 37.18 -3.64
N LYS A 876 18.85 37.89 -3.50
CA LYS A 876 18.99 39.34 -3.24
C LYS A 876 18.44 39.78 -1.88
N ASP A 877 18.68 39.01 -0.83
CA ASP A 877 18.42 39.49 0.54
C ASP A 877 19.36 40.68 0.87
N GLN A 878 18.81 41.69 1.54
CA GLN A 878 19.57 42.82 2.05
C GLN A 878 20.46 42.49 3.25
N VAL A 879 20.58 41.24 3.71
CA VAL A 879 21.54 40.84 4.77
C VAL A 879 22.96 41.41 4.56
N SER A 880 23.44 41.53 3.33
CA SER A 880 24.75 42.16 3.02
C SER A 880 24.80 43.69 3.23
N ILE A 881 23.65 44.37 3.22
CA ILE A 881 23.46 45.81 3.48
C ILE A 881 23.09 46.01 4.97
N LEU A 882 22.29 45.13 5.55
CA LEU A 882 21.91 45.15 6.96
C LEU A 882 23.10 44.82 7.87
N ARG A 883 24.00 43.89 7.48
CA ARG A 883 25.31 43.71 8.16
C ARG A 883 26.18 44.97 8.11
N LYS A 884 26.08 45.80 7.05
CA LYS A 884 26.77 47.11 7.01
C LYS A 884 26.12 48.15 7.93
N LYS A 885 24.82 48.00 8.24
CA LYS A 885 24.05 48.85 9.18
C LYS A 885 24.25 48.44 10.65
N TYR A 886 24.42 47.15 10.93
CA TYR A 886 24.58 46.59 12.27
C TYR A 886 25.94 45.89 12.43
N ARG A 887 27.03 46.65 12.26
CA ARG A 887 28.41 46.10 12.29
C ARG A 887 28.82 45.47 13.63
N GLU A 888 28.12 45.81 14.71
CA GLU A 888 28.44 45.35 16.07
C GLU A 888 27.60 44.14 16.52
N ILE A 889 26.75 43.59 15.65
CA ILE A 889 25.92 42.41 15.96
C ILE A 889 26.73 41.10 16.07
N GLU A 890 28.01 41.12 15.64
CA GLU A 890 28.99 40.03 15.79
C GLU A 890 29.92 40.28 17.01
N ARG A 891 29.47 41.09 17.98
CA ARG A 891 30.26 41.60 19.13
C ARG A 891 29.62 41.39 20.50
N LEU A 892 28.56 40.58 20.56
CA LEU A 892 27.82 40.12 21.75
C LEU A 892 28.00 38.59 21.91
#